data_AF-A0A386ZKK9-F1
#
_entry.id   AF-A0A386ZKK9-F1
#
_cell.length_a   1.000
_cell.length_b   1.000
_cell.length_c   1.000
_cell.angle_alpha   90.00
_cell.angle_beta   90.00
_cell.angle_gamma   90.00
#
_symmetry.space_group_name_H-M   'P 1'
#
loop_
_entity.id
_entity.type
_entity.pdbx_description
1 polymer ?
#
loop_
_entity_poly.entity_id
_entity_poly.type
_entity_poly.pdbx_seq_one_letter_code
_entity_poly.pdbx_strand_id
1 'polypeptide(L)'
;MSENAPDTSSDAGQGAFARTLATRGGRAAPEAPFVIEHREALIYMLCQAAELEHGIMCQYLFAAFSLKTSADEGLSADELDKVTRWRKLVSHVATQEMLHLSLVHNLLSAIGAAPHMARPNLPLPAAHYPAGVQLALLPFGEQALRHFMFLERPEGMDLDDAEGLANVGRAAAHMQQGEIVPRLQDFATVGHLYRSIELGIQQLADKYGERWLFVGPPRAQATRKHFQWPELVAVTDVASAKLAIDTILEQGEGARGDWRDAHFGQFVEIFDEFEQARRDNPDFQPTRPVLAANVRAPERDIPVPLISDPATARVTDLFNVGYEILLQIFERFFAHTEETDAQLQTLADATVALMFGVIRPLGELITTLPAGPDHPGMTVGPSFELFYETDYLMPHREAAWTLLTERLGEAVALGESIRADLPAPVGERLRPVTKAFADIQATLAAHFPSWNSHARPESLGTDPAVLIAARQRADEFADRVGNLAATAGLGALFRSAHALTRESGPAGMAARLTDSVLRPLSEALIRHDGQRNPVGDAETAVLEEDSSIPQRLHALASAATRLCLTADLPELLEATAALQDLACGAAAAGARPRLRAEFAQLQAGAPSAIRVAENGPYLTVNVNVVDHLGLPVAVGPTAVLCRCGASARKPLCDGSHARIGFNDAKDPARVADRRDSYPGQSLTVFDNRGICQHSGLCTDRLETVFRTGAEPFVAPNGGRLDEIVRAVRDCPSGALGMAFDGVEARDLTDWHATRAPVVEVTKDGPYRIRGAIPLADAEGGEIDRAAGASTEHYALCRCGQSQNKPFCSGMHWYVGFRDPVPAPGQEPTLFEWAGGYPALYRMTALLYERLIPDDPLLAPAFADLRAEHWRLEAEWVAAAFGAPGECGQPPRRPTLTPEQQQRWAQLVLRAARESGLPSETEFRSALAAFAEWASTADGPAPQWDWGPAGAPAYAAEPAAESAEPVLPGPEEAVSFAAHIKPLFRDMDQRSMSFVFDLWSLDDVTKHAAEILDRLAAGTMPCDGAWPAARVEVFRRWTESGMRP
;
A
#
# COMPACT_ATOMS: atom_id res chain seq x y z
N MET A 1 18.00 -4.62 49.45
CA MET A 1 18.01 -4.43 50.91
C MET A 1 16.82 -5.21 51.44
N SER A 2 17.12 -6.30 52.11
CA SER A 2 16.18 -7.30 52.64
C SER A 2 15.53 -6.78 53.91
N GLU A 3 14.20 -6.93 54.06
CA GLU A 3 13.56 -7.43 55.28
C GLU A 3 12.02 -7.43 55.18
N ASN A 4 11.43 -8.49 55.76
CA ASN A 4 10.02 -8.72 56.10
C ASN A 4 9.07 -9.26 55.02
N ALA A 5 9.16 -10.58 54.75
CA ALA A 5 7.99 -11.40 54.41
C ALA A 5 7.48 -12.08 55.70
N PRO A 6 6.20 -11.94 56.07
CA PRO A 6 5.64 -12.66 57.21
C PRO A 6 5.38 -14.12 56.84
N ASP A 7 5.75 -14.99 57.78
CA ASP A 7 5.42 -16.40 57.82
C ASP A 7 3.91 -16.57 58.05
N THR A 8 3.20 -16.99 57.01
CA THR A 8 1.85 -17.57 57.13
C THR A 8 1.78 -18.83 56.30
N SER A 9 2.32 -19.93 56.84
CA SER A 9 1.89 -21.28 56.49
C SER A 9 0.41 -21.44 56.86
N SER A 10 -0.50 -21.03 55.97
CA SER A 10 -1.90 -21.41 56.06
C SER A 10 -2.11 -22.76 55.38
N ASP A 11 -2.95 -23.58 56.00
CA ASP A 11 -3.39 -24.95 55.72
C ASP A 11 -4.01 -25.21 54.30
N ALA A 12 -3.56 -24.50 53.26
CA ALA A 12 -4.03 -24.65 51.89
C ALA A 12 -3.28 -25.80 51.19
N GLY A 13 -4.01 -26.80 50.67
CA GLY A 13 -3.41 -27.92 49.92
C GLY A 13 -3.88 -29.33 50.32
N GLN A 14 -4.88 -29.48 51.19
CA GLN A 14 -5.44 -30.79 51.57
C GLN A 14 -6.81 -31.07 50.93
N GLY A 15 -6.97 -30.84 49.63
CA GLY A 15 -8.19 -31.19 48.89
C GLY A 15 -8.40 -32.70 48.74
N ALA A 16 -9.65 -33.15 48.51
CA ALA A 16 -9.96 -34.58 48.44
C ALA A 16 -9.44 -35.22 47.14
N PHE A 17 -9.45 -34.50 46.03
CA PHE A 17 -8.91 -34.96 44.76
C PHE A 17 -7.38 -34.98 44.80
N ALA A 18 -6.74 -33.91 45.30
CA ALA A 18 -5.28 -33.87 45.50
C ALA A 18 -4.75 -35.05 46.34
N ARG A 19 -5.46 -35.44 47.42
CA ARG A 19 -5.12 -36.64 48.22
C ARG A 19 -5.27 -37.95 47.43
N THR A 20 -6.25 -38.02 46.52
CA THR A 20 -6.47 -39.21 45.69
C THR A 20 -5.38 -39.34 44.62
N LEU A 21 -4.98 -38.25 43.99
CA LEU A 21 -3.85 -38.21 43.06
C LEU A 21 -2.54 -38.57 43.77
N ALA A 22 -2.26 -38.00 44.95
CA ALA A 22 -1.05 -38.32 45.73
C ALA A 22 -0.94 -39.80 46.16
N THR A 23 -2.06 -40.54 46.21
CA THR A 23 -2.09 -41.96 46.57
C THR A 23 -2.10 -42.91 45.37
N ARG A 24 -2.45 -42.42 44.16
CA ARG A 24 -2.65 -43.24 42.94
C ARG A 24 -1.78 -42.84 41.74
N GLY A 25 -1.35 -41.58 41.62
CA GLY A 25 -0.58 -41.05 40.49
C GLY A 25 0.93 -41.28 40.62
N GLY A 26 1.62 -41.45 39.49
CA GLY A 26 3.09 -41.54 39.43
C GLY A 26 3.69 -42.95 39.51
N ARG A 27 2.94 -44.00 39.15
CA ARG A 27 3.44 -45.40 39.10
C ARG A 27 3.63 -45.98 37.69
N ALA A 28 3.22 -45.28 36.64
CA ALA A 28 3.47 -45.74 35.27
C ALA A 28 4.91 -45.43 34.85
N ALA A 29 5.50 -46.27 34.01
CA ALA A 29 6.81 -46.00 33.43
C ALA A 29 6.68 -44.84 32.42
N PRO A 30 7.67 -43.94 32.34
CA PRO A 30 7.68 -42.86 31.34
C PRO A 30 7.64 -43.43 29.93
N GLU A 31 6.92 -42.74 29.04
CA GLU A 31 6.72 -43.13 27.65
C GLU A 31 8.06 -43.14 26.88
N ALA A 32 8.19 -44.08 25.93
CA ALA A 32 9.42 -44.18 25.14
C ALA A 32 9.44 -43.08 24.05
N PRO A 33 10.48 -42.23 23.98
CA PRO A 33 10.54 -41.14 23.01
C PRO A 33 10.46 -41.66 21.57
N PHE A 34 9.73 -40.94 20.71
CA PHE A 34 9.70 -41.23 19.28
C PHE A 34 10.91 -40.64 18.55
N VAL A 35 11.18 -41.14 17.34
CA VAL A 35 12.39 -40.81 16.58
C VAL A 35 12.19 -39.55 15.74
N ILE A 36 13.13 -38.61 15.82
CA ILE A 36 13.24 -37.44 14.93
C ILE A 36 14.54 -37.58 14.11
N GLU A 37 14.44 -38.08 12.89
CA GLU A 37 15.61 -38.52 12.10
C GLU A 37 16.33 -37.40 11.34
N HIS A 38 15.61 -36.33 10.98
CA HIS A 38 16.09 -35.23 10.16
C HIS A 38 15.46 -33.89 10.56
N ARG A 39 16.07 -32.79 10.11
CA ARG A 39 15.64 -31.42 10.45
C ARG A 39 14.18 -31.17 10.08
N GLU A 40 13.73 -31.61 8.91
CA GLU A 40 12.33 -31.43 8.50
C GLU A 40 11.34 -32.07 9.49
N ALA A 41 11.67 -33.25 10.04
CA ALA A 41 10.85 -33.88 11.07
C ALA A 41 10.87 -33.08 12.38
N LEU A 42 12.00 -32.48 12.74
CA LEU A 42 12.10 -31.58 13.90
C LEU A 42 11.24 -30.33 13.71
N ILE A 43 11.31 -29.69 12.53
CA ILE A 43 10.50 -28.51 12.18
C ILE A 43 9.01 -28.87 12.28
N TYR A 44 8.61 -29.98 11.66
CA TYR A 44 7.23 -30.46 11.72
C TYR A 44 6.73 -30.64 13.16
N MET A 45 7.52 -31.29 14.03
CA MET A 45 7.11 -31.47 15.43
C MET A 45 7.09 -30.17 16.24
N LEU A 46 7.97 -29.21 15.94
CA LEU A 46 7.93 -27.87 16.55
C LEU A 46 6.73 -27.05 16.07
N CYS A 47 6.31 -27.17 14.80
CA CYS A 47 5.05 -26.59 14.32
C CYS A 47 3.86 -27.17 15.08
N GLN A 48 3.82 -28.49 15.30
CA GLN A 48 2.78 -29.12 16.12
C GLN A 48 2.80 -28.64 17.58
N ALA A 49 4.00 -28.46 18.16
CA ALA A 49 4.13 -27.86 19.49
C ALA A 49 3.57 -26.43 19.51
N ALA A 50 3.93 -25.58 18.53
CA ALA A 50 3.41 -24.22 18.43
C ALA A 50 1.87 -24.18 18.31
N GLU A 51 1.27 -25.06 17.51
CA GLU A 51 -0.18 -25.19 17.39
C GLU A 51 -0.84 -25.60 18.73
N LEU A 52 -0.23 -26.52 19.48
CA LEU A 52 -0.70 -26.97 20.80
C LEU A 52 -0.65 -25.83 21.82
N GLU A 53 0.52 -25.22 22.05
CA GLU A 53 0.69 -24.11 23.00
C GLU A 53 -0.31 -22.99 22.69
N HIS A 54 -0.44 -22.64 21.41
CA HIS A 54 -1.34 -21.59 20.96
C HIS A 54 -2.83 -21.97 21.19
N GLY A 55 -3.21 -23.23 20.93
CA GLY A 55 -4.57 -23.71 21.14
C GLY A 55 -4.95 -23.84 22.62
N ILE A 56 -4.03 -24.33 23.46
CA ILE A 56 -4.19 -24.43 24.92
C ILE A 56 -4.39 -23.04 25.53
N MET A 57 -3.53 -22.08 25.16
CA MET A 57 -3.66 -20.67 25.54
C MET A 57 -5.07 -20.11 25.26
N CYS A 58 -5.61 -20.34 24.05
CA CYS A 58 -6.94 -19.84 23.67
C CYS A 58 -8.05 -20.43 24.56
N GLN A 59 -7.97 -21.70 24.93
CA GLN A 59 -8.95 -22.35 25.82
C GLN A 59 -8.93 -21.75 27.22
N TYR A 60 -7.75 -21.49 27.76
CA TYR A 60 -7.59 -20.88 29.08
C TYR A 60 -8.12 -19.44 29.10
N LEU A 61 -7.82 -18.65 28.06
CA LEU A 61 -8.38 -17.31 27.91
C LEU A 61 -9.90 -17.33 27.82
N PHE A 62 -10.48 -18.23 27.03
CA PHE A 62 -11.94 -18.37 26.91
C PHE A 62 -12.59 -18.69 28.26
N ALA A 63 -12.06 -19.67 29.00
CA ALA A 63 -12.54 -20.01 30.32
C ALA A 63 -12.40 -18.82 31.30
N ALA A 64 -11.26 -18.13 31.30
CA ALA A 64 -11.04 -16.95 32.14
C ALA A 64 -12.03 -15.81 31.83
N PHE A 65 -12.33 -15.56 30.55
CA PHE A 65 -13.29 -14.53 30.14
C PHE A 65 -14.73 -14.89 30.55
N SER A 66 -15.08 -16.18 30.57
CA SER A 66 -16.42 -16.65 30.94
C SER A 66 -16.78 -16.45 32.43
N LEU A 67 -15.79 -16.28 33.30
CA LEU A 67 -15.99 -16.04 34.73
C LEU A 67 -16.64 -14.66 34.98
N LYS A 68 -17.60 -14.64 35.91
CA LYS A 68 -18.25 -13.42 36.40
C LYS A 68 -17.25 -12.49 37.09
N THR A 69 -17.52 -11.19 37.05
CA THR A 69 -16.59 -10.14 37.47
C THR A 69 -17.18 -9.15 38.48
N SER A 70 -18.49 -9.18 38.73
CA SER A 70 -19.12 -8.32 39.74
C SER A 70 -20.14 -9.07 40.60
N ALA A 71 -20.42 -8.52 41.79
CA ALA A 71 -21.44 -9.05 42.70
C ALA A 71 -22.87 -8.92 42.10
N ASP A 72 -23.07 -7.94 41.21
CA ASP A 72 -24.34 -7.74 40.50
C ASP A 72 -24.69 -8.91 39.56
N GLU A 73 -23.72 -9.78 39.26
CA GLU A 73 -23.91 -11.01 38.48
C GLU A 73 -24.38 -12.21 39.35
N GLY A 74 -24.79 -11.95 40.60
CA GLY A 74 -25.42 -12.92 41.48
C GLY A 74 -24.45 -13.74 42.33
N LEU A 75 -23.27 -13.21 42.63
CA LEU A 75 -22.29 -13.83 43.54
C LEU A 75 -22.25 -13.09 44.87
N SER A 76 -22.12 -13.82 45.98
CA SER A 76 -21.75 -13.23 47.27
C SER A 76 -20.32 -12.68 47.23
N ALA A 77 -19.95 -11.83 48.19
CA ALA A 77 -18.59 -11.28 48.26
C ALA A 77 -17.52 -12.39 48.35
N ASP A 78 -17.74 -13.39 49.19
CA ASP A 78 -16.81 -14.52 49.38
C ASP A 78 -16.71 -15.43 48.15
N GLU A 79 -17.79 -15.53 47.36
CA GLU A 79 -17.79 -16.26 46.08
C GLU A 79 -17.07 -15.46 44.99
N LEU A 80 -17.32 -14.15 44.92
CA LEU A 80 -16.66 -13.25 43.97
C LEU A 80 -15.14 -13.20 44.21
N ASP A 81 -14.70 -13.22 45.46
CA ASP A 81 -13.27 -13.26 45.79
C ASP A 81 -12.60 -14.55 45.28
N LYS A 82 -13.25 -15.71 45.47
CA LYS A 82 -12.77 -17.00 44.92
C LYS A 82 -12.71 -16.96 43.39
N VAL A 83 -13.79 -16.51 42.74
CA VAL A 83 -13.88 -16.41 41.28
C VAL A 83 -12.83 -15.45 40.72
N THR A 84 -12.61 -14.32 41.38
CA THR A 84 -11.58 -13.34 40.99
C THR A 84 -10.18 -13.95 41.10
N ARG A 85 -9.91 -14.73 42.14
CA ARG A 85 -8.64 -15.46 42.28
C ARG A 85 -8.47 -16.51 41.18
N TRP A 86 -9.48 -17.36 40.94
CA TRP A 86 -9.42 -18.38 39.88
C TRP A 86 -9.19 -17.74 38.51
N ARG A 87 -9.90 -16.65 38.19
CA ARG A 87 -9.70 -15.90 36.95
C ARG A 87 -8.26 -15.42 36.79
N LYS A 88 -7.64 -14.89 37.85
CA LYS A 88 -6.24 -14.45 37.84
C LYS A 88 -5.28 -15.61 37.62
N LEU A 89 -5.51 -16.75 38.27
CA LEU A 89 -4.69 -17.96 38.11
C LEU A 89 -4.78 -18.51 36.69
N VAL A 90 -5.99 -18.73 36.15
CA VAL A 90 -6.18 -19.22 34.77
C VAL A 90 -5.59 -18.25 33.75
N SER A 91 -5.74 -16.93 33.95
CA SER A 91 -5.13 -15.93 33.06
C SER A 91 -3.60 -15.91 33.16
N HIS A 92 -3.05 -16.21 34.34
CA HIS A 92 -1.62 -16.32 34.55
C HIS A 92 -1.04 -17.53 33.82
N VAL A 93 -1.69 -18.70 33.93
CA VAL A 93 -1.33 -19.90 33.16
C VAL A 93 -1.39 -19.61 31.66
N ALA A 94 -2.46 -18.97 31.16
CA ALA A 94 -2.52 -18.55 29.76
C ALA A 94 -1.39 -17.60 29.33
N THR A 95 -0.86 -16.78 30.25
CA THR A 95 0.31 -15.93 29.99
C THR A 95 1.60 -16.75 29.91
N GLN A 96 1.69 -17.84 30.68
CA GLN A 96 2.81 -18.79 30.58
C GLN A 96 2.76 -19.56 29.26
N GLU A 97 1.58 -19.91 28.74
CA GLU A 97 1.47 -20.48 27.39
C GLU A 97 1.96 -19.52 26.29
N MET A 98 1.79 -18.20 26.46
CA MET A 98 2.37 -17.21 25.53
C MET A 98 3.90 -17.21 25.58
N LEU A 99 4.48 -17.42 26.77
CA LEU A 99 5.91 -17.60 26.96
C LEU A 99 6.38 -18.91 26.29
N HIS A 100 5.66 -20.02 26.49
CA HIS A 100 5.96 -21.31 25.85
C HIS A 100 5.94 -21.20 24.33
N LEU A 101 4.89 -20.60 23.77
CA LEU A 101 4.79 -20.32 22.35
C LEU A 101 5.97 -19.50 21.83
N SER A 102 6.42 -18.50 22.60
CA SER A 102 7.60 -17.69 22.24
C SER A 102 8.90 -18.51 22.29
N LEU A 103 9.05 -19.43 23.24
CA LEU A 103 10.19 -20.34 23.33
C LEU A 103 10.21 -21.36 22.18
N VAL A 104 9.05 -21.88 21.78
CA VAL A 104 8.92 -22.74 20.58
C VAL A 104 9.32 -21.98 19.32
N HIS A 105 8.92 -20.72 19.20
CA HIS A 105 9.34 -19.88 18.08
C HIS A 105 10.84 -19.56 18.10
N ASN A 106 11.46 -19.39 19.28
CA ASN A 106 12.93 -19.33 19.40
C ASN A 106 13.60 -20.63 18.93
N LEU A 107 13.04 -21.80 19.26
CA LEU A 107 13.54 -23.11 18.80
C LEU A 107 13.44 -23.23 17.27
N LEU A 108 12.28 -22.89 16.68
CA LEU A 108 12.04 -22.89 15.23
C LEU A 108 13.03 -21.97 14.51
N SER A 109 13.11 -20.71 14.92
CA SER A 109 13.97 -19.74 14.26
C SER A 109 15.44 -20.09 14.42
N ALA A 110 15.87 -20.64 15.56
CA ALA A 110 17.26 -21.04 15.79
C ALA A 110 17.71 -22.16 14.84
N ILE A 111 16.83 -23.09 14.47
CA ILE A 111 17.13 -24.13 13.47
C ILE A 111 16.86 -23.68 12.02
N GLY A 112 16.53 -22.41 11.82
CA GLY A 112 16.33 -21.80 10.49
C GLY A 112 14.92 -21.97 9.90
N ALA A 113 13.92 -22.33 10.71
CA ALA A 113 12.52 -22.42 10.29
C ALA A 113 11.79 -21.08 10.45
N ALA A 114 10.74 -20.89 9.65
CA ALA A 114 9.82 -19.77 9.77
C ALA A 114 8.94 -19.92 11.04
N PRO A 115 8.40 -18.81 11.58
CA PRO A 115 7.37 -18.89 12.62
C PRO A 115 6.11 -19.63 12.10
N HIS A 116 5.33 -20.21 13.01
CA HIS A 116 4.16 -21.02 12.68
C HIS A 116 3.00 -20.71 13.61
N MET A 117 2.00 -19.96 13.12
CA MET A 117 0.76 -19.69 13.86
C MET A 117 -0.49 -20.30 13.18
N ALA A 118 -0.33 -20.84 11.97
CA ALA A 118 -1.40 -21.47 11.23
C ALA A 118 -1.94 -22.70 11.98
N ARG A 119 -3.24 -22.71 12.24
CA ARG A 119 -3.97 -23.85 12.79
C ARG A 119 -5.42 -23.86 12.29
N PRO A 120 -6.12 -25.00 12.33
CA PRO A 120 -7.56 -25.00 12.11
C PRO A 120 -8.30 -24.20 13.21
N ASN A 121 -9.49 -23.71 12.87
CA ASN A 121 -10.36 -23.05 13.85
C ASN A 121 -10.84 -24.03 14.93
N LEU A 122 -11.08 -23.51 16.13
CA LEU A 122 -11.58 -24.29 17.26
C LEU A 122 -13.10 -24.52 17.13
N PRO A 123 -13.63 -25.70 17.53
CA PRO A 123 -12.89 -26.86 18.02
C PRO A 123 -12.13 -27.60 16.91
N LEU A 124 -10.95 -28.14 17.24
CA LEU A 124 -10.17 -28.91 16.28
C LEU A 124 -10.86 -30.25 15.95
N PRO A 125 -10.70 -30.78 14.72
CA PRO A 125 -11.15 -32.13 14.40
C PRO A 125 -10.46 -33.16 15.31
N ALA A 126 -11.21 -34.18 15.78
CA ALA A 126 -10.68 -35.23 16.67
C ALA A 126 -9.50 -36.03 16.09
N ALA A 127 -9.31 -36.01 14.77
CA ALA A 127 -8.20 -36.68 14.08
C ALA A 127 -6.95 -35.78 13.89
N HIS A 128 -6.98 -34.52 14.34
CA HIS A 128 -5.86 -33.58 14.15
C HIS A 128 -4.64 -33.96 15.00
N TYR A 129 -4.86 -34.48 16.23
CA TYR A 129 -3.79 -34.98 17.10
C TYR A 129 -3.95 -36.48 17.40
N PRO A 130 -2.85 -37.23 17.54
CA PRO A 130 -2.87 -38.68 17.65
C PRO A 130 -3.21 -39.19 19.06
N ALA A 131 -2.90 -38.38 20.08
CA ALA A 131 -3.12 -38.68 21.50
C ALA A 131 -4.60 -38.71 21.94
N GLY A 132 -5.53 -38.35 21.06
CA GLY A 132 -6.89 -38.00 21.45
C GLY A 132 -7.01 -36.65 22.15
N VAL A 133 -6.03 -35.76 21.97
CA VAL A 133 -6.12 -34.37 22.42
C VAL A 133 -7.14 -33.64 21.53
N GLN A 134 -8.30 -33.34 22.10
CA GLN A 134 -9.33 -32.52 21.45
C GLN A 134 -9.28 -31.10 22.04
N LEU A 135 -8.84 -30.12 21.27
CA LEU A 135 -8.86 -28.72 21.72
C LEU A 135 -10.22 -28.08 21.39
N ALA A 136 -10.92 -27.60 22.42
CA ALA A 136 -12.24 -26.99 22.30
C ALA A 136 -12.43 -25.83 23.27
N LEU A 137 -13.11 -24.77 22.83
CA LEU A 137 -13.41 -23.62 23.68
C LEU A 137 -14.51 -23.97 24.68
N LEU A 138 -14.14 -24.12 25.95
CA LEU A 138 -15.05 -24.49 27.04
C LEU A 138 -15.16 -23.35 28.06
N PRO A 139 -16.38 -22.93 28.47
CA PRO A 139 -16.53 -22.00 29.58
C PRO A 139 -16.03 -22.65 30.87
N PHE A 140 -15.59 -21.83 31.83
CA PHE A 140 -15.08 -22.33 33.11
C PHE A 140 -16.14 -23.18 33.84
N GLY A 141 -15.71 -24.32 34.35
CA GLY A 141 -16.57 -25.26 35.07
C GLY A 141 -15.89 -26.61 35.21
N GLU A 142 -16.63 -27.60 35.71
CA GLU A 142 -16.10 -28.96 35.93
C GLU A 142 -15.50 -29.57 34.66
N GLN A 143 -16.19 -29.44 33.52
CA GLN A 143 -15.74 -30.00 32.25
C GLN A 143 -14.41 -29.36 31.80
N ALA A 144 -14.32 -28.03 31.81
CA ALA A 144 -13.10 -27.31 31.45
C ALA A 144 -11.94 -27.65 32.39
N LEU A 145 -12.15 -27.66 33.71
CA LEU A 145 -11.08 -27.95 34.68
C LEU A 145 -10.55 -29.38 34.55
N ARG A 146 -11.43 -30.37 34.33
CA ARG A 146 -11.01 -31.75 34.04
C ARG A 146 -10.19 -31.82 32.76
N HIS A 147 -10.61 -31.13 31.71
CA HIS A 147 -9.89 -31.06 30.45
C HIS A 147 -8.51 -30.38 30.61
N PHE A 148 -8.43 -29.29 31.37
CA PHE A 148 -7.16 -28.59 31.63
C PHE A 148 -6.19 -29.46 32.42
N MET A 149 -6.67 -30.17 33.44
CA MET A 149 -5.85 -31.15 34.17
C MET A 149 -5.40 -32.31 33.26
N PHE A 150 -6.22 -32.72 32.28
CA PHE A 150 -5.82 -33.73 31.31
C PHE A 150 -4.69 -33.22 30.40
N LEU A 151 -4.81 -32.01 29.86
CA LEU A 151 -3.78 -31.41 29.00
C LEU A 151 -2.43 -31.26 29.70
N GLU A 152 -2.44 -30.76 30.94
CA GLU A 152 -1.23 -30.49 31.75
C GLU A 152 -0.71 -31.70 32.53
N ARG A 153 -1.32 -32.88 32.38
CA ARG A 153 -0.98 -34.03 33.22
C ARG A 153 0.49 -34.43 33.04
N PRO A 154 1.21 -34.73 34.14
CA PRO A 154 2.57 -35.22 34.07
C PRO A 154 2.71 -36.52 33.27
N GLU A 155 3.86 -36.69 32.62
CA GLU A 155 4.30 -37.95 32.01
C GLU A 155 4.05 -39.16 32.95
N GLY A 156 3.48 -40.25 32.41
CA GLY A 156 3.14 -41.45 33.20
C GLY A 156 1.96 -41.29 34.18
N MET A 157 1.14 -40.24 34.05
CA MET A 157 -0.11 -40.10 34.78
C MET A 157 -1.31 -40.58 33.96
N ASP A 158 -1.96 -41.64 34.45
CA ASP A 158 -3.22 -42.15 33.89
C ASP A 158 -4.39 -41.32 34.43
N LEU A 159 -4.90 -40.41 33.61
CA LEU A 159 -6.02 -39.52 33.89
C LEU A 159 -6.92 -39.47 32.66
N ASP A 160 -8.22 -39.72 32.86
CA ASP A 160 -9.23 -39.60 31.80
C ASP A 160 -9.57 -38.12 31.54
N ASP A 161 -9.84 -37.79 30.27
CA ASP A 161 -10.35 -36.48 29.88
C ASP A 161 -11.82 -36.29 30.31
N ALA A 162 -12.36 -35.07 30.17
CA ALA A 162 -13.74 -34.74 30.50
C ALA A 162 -14.75 -35.51 29.63
N GLU A 163 -15.94 -35.75 30.20
CA GLU A 163 -17.03 -36.43 29.49
C GLU A 163 -17.38 -35.69 28.17
N GLY A 164 -17.43 -36.44 27.07
CA GLY A 164 -17.67 -35.90 25.73
C GLY A 164 -16.43 -35.45 24.95
N LEU A 165 -15.24 -35.46 25.57
CA LEU A 165 -13.94 -35.18 24.92
C LEU A 165 -13.05 -36.42 24.77
N ALA A 166 -13.49 -37.58 25.29
CA ALA A 166 -12.76 -38.84 25.21
C ALA A 166 -12.75 -39.43 23.77
N ASN A 167 -11.59 -39.97 23.36
CA ASN A 167 -11.27 -40.35 21.98
C ASN A 167 -12.00 -41.61 21.45
N VAL A 168 -12.23 -41.65 20.12
CA VAL A 168 -12.75 -42.79 19.32
C VAL A 168 -11.81 -43.16 18.12
N GLY A 169 -10.59 -42.60 18.05
CA GLY A 169 -9.65 -42.74 16.89
C GLY A 169 -8.43 -43.67 17.08
N ARG A 170 -7.87 -44.18 15.97
CA ARG A 170 -6.75 -45.15 15.89
C ARG A 170 -5.35 -44.53 16.03
N ALA A 171 -4.47 -45.16 16.81
CA ALA A 171 -3.04 -44.87 16.90
C ALA A 171 -2.34 -44.89 15.52
N ALA A 172 -1.53 -43.88 15.23
CA ALA A 172 -0.72 -43.79 14.02
C ALA A 172 0.64 -44.50 14.22
N ALA A 173 1.19 -45.13 13.17
CA ALA A 173 2.47 -45.83 13.30
C ALA A 173 3.66 -44.84 13.40
N HIS A 174 4.58 -45.08 14.34
CA HIS A 174 5.81 -44.28 14.49
C HIS A 174 6.67 -44.33 13.23
N MET A 175 7.38 -43.23 12.93
CA MET A 175 8.41 -43.22 11.88
C MET A 175 9.51 -44.23 12.19
N GLN A 176 9.92 -44.97 11.16
CA GLN A 176 11.04 -45.90 11.23
C GLN A 176 12.31 -45.25 10.68
N GLN A 177 13.47 -45.75 11.11
CA GLN A 177 14.76 -45.28 10.61
C GLN A 177 14.86 -45.47 9.08
N GLY A 178 15.18 -44.41 8.35
CA GLY A 178 15.27 -44.33 6.89
C GLY A 178 14.05 -43.70 6.19
N GLU A 179 13.02 -43.29 6.92
CA GLU A 179 11.88 -42.53 6.38
C GLU A 179 12.22 -41.03 6.27
N ILE A 180 11.95 -40.39 5.12
CA ILE A 180 12.31 -38.98 4.86
C ILE A 180 11.11 -38.01 4.84
N VAL A 181 9.88 -38.54 4.75
CA VAL A 181 8.67 -37.71 4.70
C VAL A 181 8.13 -37.59 6.13
N PRO A 182 8.05 -36.36 6.70
CA PRO A 182 7.47 -36.16 8.03
C PRO A 182 6.01 -36.60 8.05
N ARG A 183 5.59 -37.20 9.17
CA ARG A 183 4.19 -37.51 9.47
C ARG A 183 3.95 -37.38 10.97
N LEU A 184 2.69 -37.13 11.33
CA LEU A 184 2.23 -37.07 12.71
C LEU A 184 2.72 -38.30 13.50
N GLN A 185 3.45 -38.03 14.60
CA GLN A 185 3.95 -39.05 15.53
C GLN A 185 3.01 -39.15 16.72
N ASP A 186 2.69 -40.37 17.15
CA ASP A 186 1.83 -40.58 18.32
C ASP A 186 2.57 -40.15 19.60
N PHE A 187 1.91 -39.34 20.44
CA PHE A 187 2.45 -38.90 21.73
C PHE A 187 1.36 -38.94 22.80
N ALA A 188 1.68 -39.38 24.03
CA ALA A 188 0.68 -39.50 25.09
C ALA A 188 0.38 -38.17 25.80
N THR A 189 1.40 -37.36 26.09
CA THR A 189 1.32 -36.08 26.83
C THR A 189 2.12 -34.99 26.13
N VAL A 190 1.89 -33.73 26.50
CA VAL A 190 2.73 -32.59 26.07
C VAL A 190 4.19 -32.81 26.52
N GLY A 191 4.39 -33.36 27.73
CA GLY A 191 5.70 -33.75 28.23
C GLY A 191 6.45 -34.74 27.33
N HIS A 192 5.75 -35.78 26.86
CA HIS A 192 6.32 -36.78 25.94
C HIS A 192 6.72 -36.18 24.58
N LEU A 193 5.96 -35.21 24.06
CA LEU A 193 6.29 -34.47 22.85
C LEU A 193 7.62 -33.72 22.99
N TYR A 194 7.75 -32.88 24.03
CA TYR A 194 8.95 -32.05 24.22
C TYR A 194 10.20 -32.86 24.57
N ARG A 195 10.08 -33.96 25.32
CA ARG A 195 11.21 -34.86 25.57
C ARG A 195 11.71 -35.54 24.29
N SER A 196 10.80 -35.87 23.38
CA SER A 196 11.15 -36.39 22.06
C SER A 196 11.84 -35.33 21.19
N ILE A 197 11.38 -34.08 21.26
CA ILE A 197 12.04 -32.92 20.62
C ILE A 197 13.45 -32.70 21.18
N GLU A 198 13.62 -32.72 22.50
CA GLU A 198 14.92 -32.58 23.18
C GLU A 198 15.92 -33.64 22.70
N LEU A 199 15.52 -34.92 22.69
CA LEU A 199 16.35 -36.01 22.17
C LEU A 199 16.65 -35.82 20.67
N GLY A 200 15.67 -35.41 19.88
CA GLY A 200 15.83 -35.14 18.46
C GLY A 200 16.87 -34.06 18.19
N ILE A 201 16.85 -32.96 18.95
CA ILE A 201 17.85 -31.87 18.86
C ILE A 201 19.24 -32.41 19.16
N GLN A 202 19.42 -33.16 20.24
CA GLN A 202 20.71 -33.76 20.59
C GLN A 202 21.21 -34.70 19.49
N GLN A 203 20.36 -35.59 18.99
CA GLN A 203 20.72 -36.54 17.93
C GLN A 203 21.11 -35.84 16.63
N LEU A 204 20.39 -34.78 16.24
CA LEU A 204 20.70 -34.01 15.04
C LEU A 204 21.97 -33.17 15.21
N ALA A 205 22.24 -32.66 16.41
CA ALA A 205 23.49 -31.97 16.73
C ALA A 205 24.68 -32.94 16.69
N ASP A 206 24.54 -34.17 17.20
CA ASP A 206 25.56 -35.21 17.10
C ASP A 206 25.79 -35.63 15.63
N LYS A 207 24.72 -35.67 14.83
CA LYS A 207 24.75 -36.08 13.41
C LYS A 207 25.38 -35.03 12.49
N TYR A 208 25.03 -33.76 12.65
CA TYR A 208 25.42 -32.68 11.73
C TYR A 208 26.44 -31.70 12.31
N GLY A 209 26.66 -31.73 13.62
CA GLY A 209 27.33 -30.67 14.36
C GLY A 209 26.38 -29.55 14.75
N GLU A 210 26.52 -29.07 15.99
CA GLU A 210 25.68 -28.02 16.58
C GLU A 210 25.60 -26.74 15.73
N ARG A 211 26.74 -26.25 15.23
CA ARG A 211 26.79 -25.07 14.35
C ARG A 211 26.00 -25.26 13.04
N TRP A 212 25.88 -26.49 12.55
CA TRP A 212 25.09 -26.78 11.36
C TRP A 212 23.61 -26.98 11.68
N LEU A 213 23.26 -27.37 12.90
CA LEU A 213 21.87 -27.44 13.34
C LEU A 213 21.30 -26.03 13.58
N PHE A 214 22.01 -25.19 14.33
CA PHE A 214 21.55 -23.83 14.67
C PHE A 214 21.99 -22.80 13.63
N VAL A 215 21.30 -22.77 12.49
CA VAL A 215 21.59 -21.90 11.33
C VAL A 215 20.75 -20.63 11.29
N GLY A 216 19.83 -20.47 12.24
CA GLY A 216 18.95 -19.33 12.37
C GLY A 216 19.68 -17.99 12.48
N PRO A 217 19.09 -16.88 12.00
CA PRO A 217 19.63 -15.55 12.24
C PRO A 217 19.68 -15.25 13.75
N PRO A 218 20.83 -14.82 14.32
CA PRO A 218 20.92 -14.54 15.76
C PRO A 218 19.96 -13.46 16.27
N ARG A 219 19.47 -12.57 15.38
CA ARG A 219 18.50 -11.52 15.72
C ARG A 219 17.06 -12.05 15.79
N ALA A 220 16.74 -13.17 15.15
CA ALA A 220 15.41 -13.78 15.13
C ALA A 220 15.11 -14.54 16.43
N GLN A 221 15.35 -13.90 17.58
CA GLN A 221 15.20 -14.48 18.91
C GLN A 221 14.46 -13.48 19.81
N ALA A 222 13.32 -13.89 20.34
CA ALA A 222 12.62 -13.18 21.39
C ALA A 222 13.39 -13.36 22.72
N THR A 223 13.51 -12.28 23.50
CA THR A 223 14.26 -12.30 24.76
C THR A 223 13.61 -11.41 25.79
N ARG A 224 14.09 -11.44 27.03
CA ARG A 224 13.73 -10.50 28.08
C ARG A 224 13.78 -9.02 27.66
N LYS A 225 14.67 -8.64 26.72
CA LYS A 225 14.75 -7.25 26.21
C LYS A 225 13.43 -6.81 25.58
N HIS A 226 12.76 -7.73 24.88
CA HIS A 226 11.57 -7.45 24.08
C HIS A 226 10.29 -7.62 24.89
N PHE A 227 10.14 -8.74 25.61
CA PHE A 227 8.88 -9.13 26.29
C PHE A 227 8.98 -9.18 27.83
N GLN A 228 10.12 -8.79 28.40
CA GLN A 228 10.35 -8.65 29.85
C GLN A 228 10.28 -9.94 30.71
N TRP A 229 10.00 -11.11 30.13
CA TRP A 229 10.10 -12.40 30.81
C TRP A 229 11.56 -12.83 31.04
N PRO A 230 12.00 -13.06 32.29
CA PRO A 230 13.34 -13.57 32.60
C PRO A 230 13.65 -14.94 31.98
N GLU A 231 12.65 -15.79 31.86
CA GLU A 231 12.71 -17.15 31.35
C GLU A 231 12.79 -17.21 29.82
N LEU A 232 12.45 -16.12 29.13
CA LEU A 232 12.54 -16.03 27.67
C LEU A 232 14.01 -15.83 27.23
N VAL A 233 14.67 -16.96 27.00
CA VAL A 233 16.08 -17.05 26.61
C VAL A 233 16.24 -17.25 25.10
N ALA A 234 17.33 -16.69 24.54
CA ALA A 234 17.71 -16.96 23.16
C ALA A 234 18.28 -18.37 23.03
N VAL A 235 17.82 -19.10 22.02
CA VAL A 235 18.31 -20.43 21.64
C VAL A 235 19.39 -20.25 20.57
N THR A 236 20.59 -20.72 20.86
CA THR A 236 21.75 -20.63 19.95
C THR A 236 22.56 -21.92 19.86
N ASP A 237 22.30 -22.86 20.76
CA ASP A 237 23.04 -24.10 20.94
C ASP A 237 22.14 -25.14 21.64
N VAL A 238 22.60 -26.38 21.78
CA VAL A 238 21.85 -27.48 22.40
C VAL A 238 21.54 -27.17 23.87
N ALA A 239 22.47 -26.52 24.59
CA ALA A 239 22.30 -26.21 26.01
C ALA A 239 21.16 -25.19 26.24
N SER A 240 21.10 -24.14 25.43
CA SER A 240 20.04 -23.13 25.45
C SER A 240 18.71 -23.69 24.92
N ALA A 241 18.72 -24.57 23.92
CA ALA A 241 17.53 -25.27 23.47
C ALA A 241 16.93 -26.16 24.57
N LYS A 242 17.78 -26.90 25.29
CA LYS A 242 17.38 -27.70 26.44
C LYS A 242 16.80 -26.84 27.57
N LEU A 243 17.43 -25.71 27.88
CA LEU A 243 16.91 -24.78 28.89
C LEU A 243 15.51 -24.25 28.53
N ALA A 244 15.27 -23.93 27.26
CA ALA A 244 13.95 -23.52 26.77
C ALA A 244 12.91 -24.64 26.95
N ILE A 245 13.25 -25.88 26.60
CA ILE A 245 12.37 -27.05 26.75
C ILE A 245 12.10 -27.37 28.22
N ASP A 246 13.13 -27.38 29.07
CA ASP A 246 12.99 -27.64 30.50
C ASP A 246 12.10 -26.58 31.17
N THR A 247 12.17 -25.32 30.74
CA THR A 247 11.27 -24.24 31.20
C THR A 247 9.80 -24.55 30.89
N ILE A 248 9.50 -24.98 29.66
CA ILE A 248 8.13 -25.35 29.24
C ILE A 248 7.61 -26.51 30.09
N LEU A 249 8.42 -27.55 30.26
CA LEU A 249 8.06 -28.74 31.04
C LEU A 249 7.87 -28.44 32.54
N GLU A 250 8.76 -27.66 33.14
CA GLU A 250 8.69 -27.31 34.56
C GLU A 250 7.47 -26.45 34.89
N GLN A 251 7.05 -25.57 33.98
CA GLN A 251 5.86 -24.74 34.21
C GLN A 251 4.55 -25.50 33.98
N GLY A 252 4.48 -26.35 32.95
CA GLY A 252 3.29 -27.17 32.64
C GLY A 252 3.05 -28.31 33.64
N GLU A 253 3.94 -29.32 33.63
CA GLU A 253 3.77 -30.55 34.43
C GLU A 253 4.54 -30.56 35.76
N GLY A 254 5.56 -29.70 35.89
CA GLY A 254 6.47 -29.67 37.04
C GLY A 254 7.63 -30.66 36.93
N ALA A 255 8.70 -30.42 37.70
CA ALA A 255 9.78 -31.39 37.80
C ALA A 255 9.26 -32.73 38.35
N ARG A 256 9.78 -33.88 37.89
CA ARG A 256 9.27 -35.22 38.25
C ARG A 256 9.00 -35.38 39.76
N GLY A 257 7.72 -35.34 40.14
CA GLY A 257 7.26 -35.49 41.53
C GLY A 257 6.86 -34.19 42.25
N ASP A 258 7.18 -33.02 41.70
CA ASP A 258 6.93 -31.67 42.24
C ASP A 258 5.94 -30.88 41.35
N TRP A 259 4.78 -31.49 41.05
CA TRP A 259 3.73 -30.93 40.17
C TRP A 259 2.85 -29.85 40.83
N ARG A 260 3.00 -29.59 42.13
CA ARG A 260 2.06 -28.75 42.89
C ARG A 260 2.06 -27.28 42.47
N ASP A 261 3.24 -26.76 42.15
CA ASP A 261 3.40 -25.35 41.77
C ASP A 261 3.26 -25.13 40.25
N ALA A 262 3.23 -26.22 39.47
CA ALA A 262 3.04 -26.24 38.02
C ALA A 262 1.55 -26.07 37.64
N HIS A 263 1.27 -25.88 36.35
CA HIS A 263 -0.10 -25.67 35.84
C HIS A 263 -1.06 -26.77 36.27
N PHE A 264 -0.64 -28.04 36.17
CA PHE A 264 -1.43 -29.17 36.65
C PHE A 264 -1.85 -29.02 38.12
N GLY A 265 -0.91 -28.67 39.00
CA GLY A 265 -1.17 -28.47 40.43
C GLY A 265 -2.12 -27.31 40.70
N GLN A 266 -1.95 -26.20 39.98
CA GLN A 266 -2.85 -25.04 40.09
C GLN A 266 -4.28 -25.41 39.65
N PHE A 267 -4.46 -26.18 38.57
CA PHE A 267 -5.79 -26.64 38.16
C PHE A 267 -6.40 -27.64 39.14
N VAL A 268 -5.61 -28.53 39.73
CA VAL A 268 -6.06 -29.43 40.82
C VAL A 268 -6.57 -28.64 42.02
N GLU A 269 -5.85 -27.58 42.43
CA GLU A 269 -6.26 -26.71 43.54
C GLU A 269 -7.58 -25.98 43.22
N ILE A 270 -7.67 -25.36 42.04
CA ILE A 270 -8.90 -24.69 41.58
C ILE A 270 -10.07 -25.69 41.53
N PHE A 271 -9.84 -26.92 41.07
CA PHE A 271 -10.86 -27.95 40.99
C PHE A 271 -11.37 -28.38 42.37
N ASP A 272 -10.48 -28.64 43.33
CA ASP A 272 -10.87 -28.98 44.70
C ASP A 272 -11.67 -27.84 45.37
N GLU A 273 -11.27 -26.58 45.17
CA GLU A 273 -12.00 -25.41 45.68
C GLU A 273 -13.35 -25.20 45.00
N PHE A 274 -13.43 -25.39 43.67
CA PHE A 274 -14.67 -25.29 42.90
C PHE A 274 -15.68 -26.35 43.36
N GLU A 275 -15.22 -27.59 43.53
CA GLU A 275 -16.02 -28.69 44.04
C GLU A 275 -16.50 -28.42 45.48
N GLN A 276 -15.64 -27.85 46.32
CA GLN A 276 -16.04 -27.46 47.67
C GLN A 276 -17.10 -26.35 47.65
N ALA A 277 -16.92 -25.31 46.83
CA ALA A 277 -17.89 -24.22 46.68
C ALA A 277 -19.26 -24.73 46.21
N ARG A 278 -19.30 -25.72 45.29
CA ARG A 278 -20.55 -26.36 44.85
C ARG A 278 -21.21 -27.21 45.93
N ARG A 279 -20.44 -27.84 46.82
CA ARG A 279 -20.99 -28.57 47.98
C ARG A 279 -21.57 -27.61 49.01
N ASP A 280 -20.92 -26.48 49.22
CA ASP A 280 -21.37 -25.44 50.15
C ASP A 280 -22.61 -24.71 49.61
N ASN A 281 -22.67 -24.48 48.29
CA ASN A 281 -23.80 -23.87 47.61
C ASN A 281 -24.09 -24.59 46.26
N PRO A 282 -25.11 -25.47 46.20
CA PRO A 282 -25.47 -26.18 44.96
C PRO A 282 -25.91 -25.27 43.80
N ASP A 283 -26.37 -24.04 44.10
CA ASP A 283 -26.79 -23.04 43.11
C ASP A 283 -25.63 -22.13 42.66
N PHE A 284 -24.40 -22.40 43.11
CA PHE A 284 -23.22 -21.60 42.77
C PHE A 284 -22.91 -21.66 41.26
N GLN A 285 -23.05 -20.51 40.59
CA GLN A 285 -22.76 -20.34 39.16
C GLN A 285 -21.67 -19.28 38.97
N PRO A 286 -20.38 -19.67 38.92
CA PRO A 286 -19.26 -18.72 38.77
C PRO A 286 -19.11 -18.14 37.36
N THR A 287 -19.78 -18.73 36.37
CA THR A 287 -19.67 -18.36 34.95
C THR A 287 -20.94 -17.74 34.40
N ARG A 288 -20.75 -16.90 33.37
CA ARG A 288 -21.82 -16.45 32.48
C ARG A 288 -22.26 -17.61 31.56
N PRO A 289 -23.49 -17.60 31.02
CA PRO A 289 -23.98 -18.64 30.11
C PRO A 289 -23.38 -18.48 28.70
N VAL A 290 -22.07 -18.65 28.59
CA VAL A 290 -21.28 -18.39 27.39
C VAL A 290 -21.27 -19.61 26.48
N LEU A 291 -21.58 -19.39 25.20
CA LEU A 291 -21.47 -20.36 24.11
C LEU A 291 -20.19 -20.14 23.32
N ALA A 292 -19.48 -21.21 22.97
CA ALA A 292 -18.47 -21.17 21.92
C ALA A 292 -19.18 -21.19 20.56
N ALA A 293 -19.20 -20.04 19.88
CA ALA A 293 -19.91 -19.85 18.62
C ALA A 293 -19.05 -19.03 17.65
N ASN A 294 -19.16 -19.34 16.36
CA ASN A 294 -18.42 -18.67 15.30
C ASN A 294 -19.29 -17.63 14.59
N VAL A 295 -18.66 -16.65 13.96
CA VAL A 295 -19.36 -15.70 13.09
C VAL A 295 -19.75 -16.38 11.78
N ARG A 296 -18.91 -17.30 11.28
CA ARG A 296 -19.08 -17.98 9.98
C ARG A 296 -18.98 -19.49 10.16
N ALA A 297 -19.59 -20.23 9.24
CA ALA A 297 -19.45 -21.69 9.22
C ALA A 297 -17.99 -22.07 8.94
N PRO A 298 -17.41 -23.04 9.67
CA PRO A 298 -16.06 -23.50 9.44
C PRO A 298 -15.96 -24.22 8.09
N GLU A 299 -14.80 -24.15 7.44
CA GLU A 299 -14.56 -24.81 6.14
C GLU A 299 -14.60 -26.35 6.22
N ARG A 300 -14.39 -26.91 7.42
CA ARG A 300 -14.47 -28.34 7.70
C ARG A 300 -15.85 -28.65 8.29
N ASP A 301 -16.42 -29.83 7.98
CA ASP A 301 -17.73 -30.33 8.46
C ASP A 301 -17.76 -30.62 9.97
N ILE A 302 -17.39 -29.64 10.80
CA ILE A 302 -17.47 -29.70 12.26
C ILE A 302 -18.67 -28.86 12.68
N PRO A 303 -19.68 -29.45 13.34
CA PRO A 303 -20.83 -28.70 13.84
C PRO A 303 -20.40 -27.70 14.91
N VAL A 304 -20.51 -26.41 14.63
CA VAL A 304 -20.29 -25.32 15.59
C VAL A 304 -21.50 -24.36 15.57
N PRO A 305 -21.98 -23.89 16.73
CA PRO A 305 -23.01 -22.85 16.77
C PRO A 305 -22.58 -21.58 16.06
N LEU A 306 -23.52 -20.87 15.44
CA LEU A 306 -23.28 -19.59 14.78
C LEU A 306 -23.92 -18.44 15.56
N ILE A 307 -23.24 -17.29 15.57
CA ILE A 307 -23.76 -16.07 16.19
C ILE A 307 -24.82 -15.47 15.27
N SER A 308 -26.08 -15.45 15.71
CA SER A 308 -27.19 -14.90 14.92
C SER A 308 -27.60 -13.48 15.31
N ASP A 309 -27.11 -12.95 16.44
CA ASP A 309 -27.24 -11.53 16.76
C ASP A 309 -26.27 -10.66 15.92
N PRO A 310 -26.76 -9.73 15.08
CA PRO A 310 -25.90 -8.98 14.15
C PRO A 310 -24.89 -8.06 14.84
N ALA A 311 -25.26 -7.49 15.99
CA ALA A 311 -24.38 -6.60 16.76
C ALA A 311 -23.20 -7.38 17.36
N THR A 312 -23.50 -8.53 17.93
CA THR A 312 -22.55 -9.44 18.55
C THR A 312 -21.61 -10.06 17.53
N ALA A 313 -22.12 -10.44 16.35
CA ALA A 313 -21.32 -10.90 15.24
C ALA A 313 -20.26 -9.86 14.81
N ARG A 314 -20.65 -8.58 14.71
CA ARG A 314 -19.72 -7.49 14.35
C ARG A 314 -18.65 -7.23 15.42
N VAL A 315 -19.01 -7.27 16.70
CA VAL A 315 -18.03 -7.12 17.80
C VAL A 315 -17.07 -8.32 17.83
N THR A 316 -17.56 -9.52 17.54
CA THR A 316 -16.74 -10.73 17.45
C THR A 316 -15.81 -10.69 16.24
N ASP A 317 -16.26 -10.16 15.10
CA ASP A 317 -15.40 -9.90 13.94
C ASP A 317 -14.28 -8.90 14.27
N LEU A 318 -14.58 -7.82 15.00
CA LEU A 318 -13.56 -6.87 15.45
C LEU A 318 -12.51 -7.54 16.34
N PHE A 319 -12.93 -8.48 17.21
CA PHE A 319 -12.02 -9.29 18.02
C PHE A 319 -11.15 -10.19 17.14
N ASN A 320 -11.74 -10.93 16.20
CA ASN A 320 -11.00 -11.85 15.32
C ASN A 320 -10.01 -11.10 14.42
N VAL A 321 -10.37 -9.92 13.90
CA VAL A 321 -9.45 -9.04 13.15
C VAL A 321 -8.31 -8.55 14.05
N GLY A 322 -8.61 -8.09 15.27
CA GLY A 322 -7.58 -7.64 16.21
C GLY A 322 -6.63 -8.78 16.63
N TYR A 323 -7.17 -9.98 16.79
CA TYR A 323 -6.42 -11.19 17.09
C TYR A 323 -5.52 -11.59 15.93
N GLU A 324 -6.03 -11.62 14.69
CA GLU A 324 -5.25 -11.89 13.50
C GLU A 324 -4.08 -10.89 13.32
N ILE A 325 -4.34 -9.58 13.48
CA ILE A 325 -3.29 -8.54 13.41
C ILE A 325 -2.22 -8.79 14.48
N LEU A 326 -2.60 -9.21 15.69
CA LEU A 326 -1.66 -9.56 16.75
C LEU A 326 -0.74 -10.70 16.31
N LEU A 327 -1.30 -11.78 15.75
CA LEU A 327 -0.49 -12.92 15.29
C LEU A 327 0.45 -12.51 14.15
N GLN A 328 0.00 -11.68 13.20
CA GLN A 328 0.82 -11.18 12.10
C GLN A 328 1.99 -10.31 12.57
N ILE A 329 1.77 -9.43 13.55
CA ILE A 329 2.85 -8.61 14.14
C ILE A 329 3.86 -9.51 14.86
N PHE A 330 3.38 -10.52 15.57
CA PHE A 330 4.22 -11.50 16.25
C PHE A 330 5.05 -12.35 15.26
N GLU A 331 4.43 -12.86 14.18
CA GLU A 331 5.15 -13.56 13.12
C GLU A 331 6.18 -12.65 12.44
N ARG A 332 5.81 -11.39 12.16
CA ARG A 332 6.74 -10.41 11.59
C ARG A 332 7.95 -10.16 12.48
N PHE A 333 7.79 -10.20 13.80
CA PHE A 333 8.90 -10.08 14.74
C PHE A 333 9.92 -11.21 14.55
N PHE A 334 9.48 -12.46 14.32
CA PHE A 334 10.39 -13.59 14.10
C PHE A 334 10.92 -13.69 12.66
N ALA A 335 10.13 -13.27 11.68
CA ALA A 335 10.46 -13.33 10.24
C ALA A 335 11.06 -12.02 9.68
N HIS A 336 11.52 -11.12 10.56
CA HIS A 336 12.08 -9.83 10.15
C HIS A 336 13.36 -9.98 9.31
N THR A 337 13.64 -8.95 8.52
CA THR A 337 14.79 -8.94 7.60
C THR A 337 15.58 -7.65 7.74
N GLU A 338 14.91 -6.52 7.53
CA GLU A 338 15.49 -5.19 7.39
C GLU A 338 15.23 -4.30 8.63
N GLU A 339 14.45 -4.81 9.60
CA GLU A 339 14.09 -4.07 10.80
C GLU A 339 15.32 -3.74 11.66
N THR A 340 15.36 -2.48 12.09
CA THR A 340 16.27 -2.00 13.14
C THR A 340 15.82 -2.49 14.52
N ASP A 341 16.70 -2.46 15.51
CA ASP A 341 16.34 -2.85 16.89
C ASP A 341 15.19 -2.02 17.47
N ALA A 342 15.09 -0.74 17.13
CA ALA A 342 13.97 0.10 17.56
C ALA A 342 12.65 -0.31 16.91
N GLN A 343 12.69 -0.74 15.65
CA GLN A 343 11.52 -1.26 14.92
C GLN A 343 11.09 -2.63 15.47
N LEU A 344 12.04 -3.51 15.80
CA LEU A 344 11.73 -4.78 16.48
C LEU A 344 11.09 -4.56 17.86
N GLN A 345 11.60 -3.59 18.63
CA GLN A 345 10.98 -3.20 19.89
C GLN A 345 9.57 -2.64 19.66
N THR A 346 9.35 -1.88 18.59
CA THR A 346 8.02 -1.37 18.22
C THR A 346 7.04 -2.51 17.94
N LEU A 347 7.45 -3.56 17.21
CA LEU A 347 6.61 -4.74 16.96
C LEU A 347 6.29 -5.50 18.27
N ALA A 348 7.28 -5.66 19.15
CA ALA A 348 7.08 -6.29 20.46
C ALA A 348 6.09 -5.49 21.33
N ASP A 349 6.28 -4.17 21.43
CA ASP A 349 5.41 -3.27 22.18
C ASP A 349 3.98 -3.27 21.61
N ALA A 350 3.84 -3.28 20.28
CA ALA A 350 2.55 -3.38 19.59
C ALA A 350 1.83 -4.70 19.89
N THR A 351 2.57 -5.82 19.92
CA THR A 351 2.03 -7.15 20.28
C THR A 351 1.44 -7.12 21.69
N VAL A 352 2.19 -6.60 22.66
CA VAL A 352 1.72 -6.46 24.06
C VAL A 352 0.54 -5.48 24.16
N ALA A 353 0.59 -4.37 23.42
CA ALA A 353 -0.48 -3.39 23.40
C ALA A 353 -1.79 -3.96 22.84
N LEU A 354 -1.74 -4.80 21.81
CA LEU A 354 -2.92 -5.51 21.29
C LEU A 354 -3.51 -6.46 22.34
N MET A 355 -2.67 -7.22 23.05
CA MET A 355 -3.14 -8.15 24.11
C MET A 355 -3.97 -7.43 25.17
N PHE A 356 -3.45 -6.33 25.73
CA PHE A 356 -4.09 -5.63 26.84
C PHE A 356 -5.12 -4.57 26.40
N GLY A 357 -4.88 -3.89 25.28
CA GLY A 357 -5.71 -2.79 24.79
C GLY A 357 -6.85 -3.23 23.88
N VAL A 358 -6.77 -4.43 23.28
CA VAL A 358 -7.75 -4.93 22.31
C VAL A 358 -8.32 -6.30 22.71
N ILE A 359 -7.48 -7.33 22.82
CA ILE A 359 -7.94 -8.72 23.00
C ILE A 359 -8.68 -8.89 24.32
N ARG A 360 -8.07 -8.47 25.44
CA ARG A 360 -8.70 -8.56 26.75
C ARG A 360 -10.04 -7.79 26.84
N PRO A 361 -10.12 -6.48 26.54
CA PRO A 361 -11.37 -5.74 26.67
C PRO A 361 -12.47 -6.24 25.73
N LEU A 362 -12.14 -6.66 24.51
CA LEU A 362 -13.12 -7.27 23.60
C LEU A 362 -13.57 -8.65 24.07
N GLY A 363 -12.67 -9.52 24.51
CA GLY A 363 -13.02 -10.82 25.07
C GLY A 363 -13.95 -10.70 26.29
N GLU A 364 -13.68 -9.75 27.18
CA GLU A 364 -14.54 -9.42 28.31
C GLU A 364 -15.91 -8.86 27.89
N LEU A 365 -15.96 -8.06 26.82
CA LEU A 365 -17.19 -7.51 26.29
C LEU A 365 -18.08 -8.57 25.64
N ILE A 366 -17.51 -9.41 24.78
CA ILE A 366 -18.23 -10.42 23.99
C ILE A 366 -19.03 -11.36 24.91
N THR A 367 -18.44 -11.78 26.05
CA THR A 367 -19.13 -12.63 27.05
C THR A 367 -20.37 -12.03 27.69
N THR A 368 -20.63 -10.73 27.48
CA THR A 368 -21.82 -10.02 27.97
C THR A 368 -22.89 -9.79 26.88
N LEU A 369 -22.60 -10.15 25.63
CA LEU A 369 -23.46 -9.91 24.47
C LEU A 369 -24.26 -11.18 24.10
N PRO A 370 -25.52 -11.04 23.64
CA PRO A 370 -26.39 -12.18 23.37
C PRO A 370 -25.92 -12.98 22.14
N ALA A 371 -26.05 -14.31 22.18
CA ALA A 371 -25.75 -15.16 21.04
C ALA A 371 -26.68 -14.92 19.84
N GLY A 372 -27.96 -14.63 20.13
CA GLY A 372 -29.01 -14.43 19.14
C GLY A 372 -30.28 -15.21 19.45
N PRO A 373 -31.32 -15.06 18.62
CA PRO A 373 -32.62 -15.70 18.84
C PRO A 373 -32.58 -17.23 18.83
N ASP A 374 -31.58 -17.84 18.18
CA ASP A 374 -31.44 -19.30 18.09
C ASP A 374 -30.94 -19.94 19.40
N HIS A 375 -30.34 -19.12 20.28
CA HIS A 375 -29.79 -19.54 21.56
C HIS A 375 -30.28 -18.61 22.69
N PRO A 376 -31.58 -18.63 23.03
CA PRO A 376 -32.17 -17.67 23.96
C PRO A 376 -31.56 -17.79 25.37
N GLY A 377 -31.13 -16.66 25.92
CA GLY A 377 -30.52 -16.59 27.26
C GLY A 377 -29.02 -16.91 27.29
N MET A 378 -28.42 -17.28 26.15
CA MET A 378 -26.99 -17.51 26.04
C MET A 378 -26.26 -16.24 25.57
N THR A 379 -25.05 -16.04 26.08
CA THR A 379 -24.07 -15.11 25.52
C THR A 379 -23.03 -15.88 24.73
N VAL A 380 -22.07 -15.19 24.10
CA VAL A 380 -21.00 -15.84 23.31
C VAL A 380 -19.63 -15.48 23.84
N GLY A 381 -18.64 -16.33 23.61
CA GLY A 381 -17.25 -16.05 23.95
C GLY A 381 -16.44 -15.64 22.73
N PRO A 382 -15.20 -15.15 22.92
CA PRO A 382 -14.29 -14.90 21.82
C PRO A 382 -14.00 -16.19 21.05
N SER A 383 -14.22 -16.19 19.74
CA SER A 383 -14.10 -17.41 18.92
C SER A 383 -12.66 -17.74 18.50
N PHE A 384 -11.76 -16.75 18.50
CA PHE A 384 -10.36 -16.90 18.05
C PHE A 384 -10.27 -17.49 16.63
N GLU A 385 -11.19 -17.08 15.76
CA GLU A 385 -11.24 -17.52 14.36
C GLU A 385 -10.08 -16.90 13.57
N LEU A 386 -9.43 -17.74 12.76
CA LEU A 386 -8.49 -17.39 11.71
C LEU A 386 -9.20 -17.48 10.36
N PHE A 387 -9.00 -16.48 9.49
CA PHE A 387 -9.70 -16.35 8.21
C PHE A 387 -8.93 -16.94 7.02
N TYR A 388 -7.60 -17.07 7.14
CA TYR A 388 -6.67 -17.61 6.16
C TYR A 388 -5.37 -18.04 6.88
N GLU A 389 -4.40 -18.63 6.17
CA GLU A 389 -3.05 -18.84 6.71
C GLU A 389 -2.41 -17.46 7.03
N THR A 390 -1.99 -17.23 8.28
CA THR A 390 -1.51 -15.92 8.77
C THR A 390 -0.20 -15.45 8.09
N ASP A 391 0.41 -16.28 7.26
CA ASP A 391 1.75 -16.16 6.68
C ASP A 391 1.83 -15.40 5.35
N TYR A 392 0.77 -14.68 4.93
CA TYR A 392 0.77 -13.97 3.64
C TYR A 392 1.59 -12.67 3.62
N LEU A 393 2.13 -12.22 4.76
CA LEU A 393 2.98 -11.03 4.81
C LEU A 393 4.33 -11.30 4.13
N MET A 394 4.62 -10.55 3.07
CA MET A 394 5.91 -10.61 2.38
C MET A 394 7.08 -10.29 3.35
N PRO A 395 8.27 -10.85 3.11
CA PRO A 395 9.44 -10.62 3.97
C PRO A 395 9.99 -9.19 3.92
N HIS A 396 9.55 -8.36 2.98
CA HIS A 396 10.00 -6.97 2.79
C HIS A 396 9.35 -6.03 3.82
N ARG A 397 10.16 -5.27 4.57
CA ARG A 397 9.69 -4.45 5.70
C ARG A 397 8.59 -3.47 5.29
N GLU A 398 8.81 -2.71 4.22
CA GLU A 398 7.88 -1.65 3.80
C GLU A 398 6.51 -2.21 3.42
N ALA A 399 6.48 -3.33 2.68
CA ALA A 399 5.23 -3.97 2.28
C ALA A 399 4.47 -4.52 3.51
N ALA A 400 5.15 -5.26 4.38
CA ALA A 400 4.54 -5.84 5.57
C ALA A 400 3.98 -4.77 6.52
N TRP A 401 4.76 -3.74 6.83
CA TRP A 401 4.33 -2.67 7.72
C TRP A 401 3.21 -1.81 7.13
N THR A 402 3.19 -1.62 5.80
CA THR A 402 2.09 -0.94 5.12
C THR A 402 0.78 -1.70 5.31
N LEU A 403 0.76 -3.01 5.03
CA LEU A 403 -0.43 -3.84 5.20
C LEU A 403 -0.90 -3.89 6.66
N LEU A 404 0.02 -4.05 7.62
CA LEU A 404 -0.32 -4.02 9.05
C LEU A 404 -0.97 -2.68 9.46
N THR A 405 -0.43 -1.56 8.98
CA THR A 405 -0.95 -0.22 9.27
C THR A 405 -2.31 0.02 8.60
N GLU A 406 -2.53 -0.52 7.41
CA GLU A 406 -3.83 -0.48 6.73
C GLU A 406 -4.88 -1.29 7.47
N ARG A 407 -4.58 -2.54 7.84
CA ARG A 407 -5.47 -3.43 8.60
C ARG A 407 -5.84 -2.84 9.97
N LEU A 408 -4.89 -2.22 10.66
CA LEU A 408 -5.17 -1.49 11.89
C LEU A 408 -6.14 -0.31 11.65
N GLY A 409 -5.97 0.42 10.56
CA GLY A 409 -6.89 1.51 10.18
C GLY A 409 -8.31 1.02 9.84
N GLU A 410 -8.43 -0.11 9.16
CA GLU A 410 -9.72 -0.77 8.92
C GLU A 410 -10.39 -1.20 10.23
N ALA A 411 -9.62 -1.74 11.18
CA ALA A 411 -10.11 -2.11 12.50
C ALA A 411 -10.60 -0.88 13.30
N VAL A 412 -9.90 0.26 13.22
CA VAL A 412 -10.37 1.53 13.81
C VAL A 412 -11.70 1.94 13.20
N ALA A 413 -11.81 1.96 11.87
CA ALA A 413 -13.04 2.37 11.18
C ALA A 413 -14.22 1.45 11.51
N LEU A 414 -13.99 0.13 11.53
CA LEU A 414 -14.99 -0.86 11.92
C LEU A 414 -15.44 -0.64 13.37
N GLY A 415 -14.49 -0.46 14.30
CA GLY A 415 -14.81 -0.24 15.71
C GLY A 415 -15.58 1.06 15.96
N GLU A 416 -15.25 2.16 15.27
CA GLU A 416 -16.01 3.41 15.35
C GLU A 416 -17.41 3.27 14.75
N SER A 417 -17.56 2.53 13.65
CA SER A 417 -18.88 2.22 13.08
C SER A 417 -19.73 1.39 14.05
N ILE A 418 -19.17 0.33 14.65
CA ILE A 418 -19.88 -0.47 15.65
C ILE A 418 -20.27 0.40 16.84
N ARG A 419 -19.37 1.24 17.32
CA ARG A 419 -19.63 2.15 18.45
C ARG A 419 -20.80 3.10 18.19
N ALA A 420 -20.93 3.61 16.95
CA ALA A 420 -22.02 4.50 16.56
C ALA A 420 -23.38 3.77 16.47
N ASP A 421 -23.37 2.50 16.09
CA ASP A 421 -24.59 1.70 15.87
C ASP A 421 -25.12 1.05 17.16
N LEU A 422 -24.26 0.80 18.16
CA LEU A 422 -24.62 0.13 19.41
C LEU A 422 -25.16 1.09 20.49
N PRO A 423 -25.99 0.59 21.43
CA PRO A 423 -26.42 1.38 22.59
C PRO A 423 -25.22 1.95 23.39
N ALA A 424 -25.36 3.18 23.89
CA ALA A 424 -24.27 3.92 24.53
C ALA A 424 -23.47 3.15 25.61
N PRO A 425 -24.08 2.34 26.51
CA PRO A 425 -23.32 1.57 27.50
C PRO A 425 -22.35 0.55 26.89
N VAL A 426 -22.70 -0.02 25.73
CA VAL A 426 -21.88 -0.99 25.00
C VAL A 426 -20.88 -0.27 24.10
N GLY A 427 -21.32 0.77 23.39
CA GLY A 427 -20.45 1.60 22.55
C GLY A 427 -19.30 2.24 23.34
N GLU A 428 -19.54 2.77 24.55
CA GLU A 428 -18.48 3.39 25.35
C GLU A 428 -17.39 2.41 25.80
N ARG A 429 -17.69 1.11 25.90
CA ARG A 429 -16.68 0.08 26.18
C ARG A 429 -15.75 -0.18 25.00
N LEU A 430 -16.15 0.18 23.77
CA LEU A 430 -15.32 0.06 22.57
C LEU A 430 -14.37 1.25 22.36
N ARG A 431 -14.65 2.41 22.96
CA ARG A 431 -13.80 3.61 22.85
C ARG A 431 -12.32 3.39 23.22
N PRO A 432 -11.96 2.71 24.33
CA PRO A 432 -10.55 2.41 24.60
C PRO A 432 -9.94 1.44 23.59
N VAL A 433 -10.74 0.54 23.00
CA VAL A 433 -10.29 -0.43 21.98
C VAL A 433 -9.97 0.26 20.66
N THR A 434 -10.87 1.12 20.16
CA THR A 434 -10.63 1.88 18.93
C THR A 434 -9.43 2.81 19.08
N LYS A 435 -9.28 3.43 20.26
CA LYS A 435 -8.09 4.20 20.60
C LYS A 435 -6.82 3.35 20.57
N ALA A 436 -6.83 2.15 21.14
CA ALA A 436 -5.66 1.27 21.15
C ALA A 436 -5.21 0.90 19.72
N PHE A 437 -6.16 0.54 18.84
CA PHE A 437 -5.84 0.31 17.42
C PHE A 437 -5.22 1.54 16.76
N ALA A 438 -5.80 2.73 16.97
CA ALA A 438 -5.31 3.97 16.38
C ALA A 438 -3.91 4.36 16.88
N ASP A 439 -3.64 4.20 18.18
CA ASP A 439 -2.34 4.50 18.77
C ASP A 439 -1.25 3.55 18.22
N ILE A 440 -1.56 2.26 18.06
CA ILE A 440 -0.64 1.26 17.49
C ILE A 440 -0.40 1.58 16.01
N GLN A 441 -1.46 1.88 15.25
CA GLN A 441 -1.36 2.30 13.85
C GLN A 441 -0.44 3.51 13.70
N ALA A 442 -0.64 4.55 14.50
CA ALA A 442 0.18 5.76 14.47
C ALA A 442 1.65 5.47 14.81
N THR A 443 1.89 4.56 15.76
CA THR A 443 3.24 4.15 16.16
C THR A 443 3.97 3.43 15.01
N LEU A 444 3.30 2.53 14.30
CA LEU A 444 3.87 1.86 13.11
C LEU A 444 4.11 2.88 11.98
N ALA A 445 3.11 3.72 11.68
CA ALA A 445 3.17 4.72 10.63
C ALA A 445 4.27 5.78 10.85
N ALA A 446 4.66 6.05 12.10
CA ALA A 446 5.71 7.01 12.43
C ALA A 446 7.08 6.63 11.83
N HIS A 447 7.29 5.36 11.45
CA HIS A 447 8.52 4.91 10.80
C HIS A 447 8.52 5.12 9.27
N PHE A 448 7.36 5.35 8.65
CA PHE A 448 7.19 5.47 7.19
C PHE A 448 7.94 6.65 6.55
N PRO A 449 8.01 7.85 7.17
CA PRO A 449 8.77 8.97 6.60
C PRO A 449 10.24 8.64 6.31
N SER A 450 10.80 7.65 7.00
CA SER A 450 12.19 7.21 6.79
C SER A 450 12.36 6.22 5.61
N TRP A 451 11.27 5.78 4.97
CA TRP A 451 11.26 4.66 4.03
C TRP A 451 10.91 5.05 2.59
N ASN A 452 10.70 6.34 2.28
CA ASN A 452 10.15 6.77 0.99
C ASN A 452 8.83 6.05 0.60
N SER A 453 8.14 5.42 1.56
CA SER A 453 6.89 4.71 1.32
C SER A 453 5.83 5.70 0.87
N HIS A 454 5.21 5.44 -0.28
CA HIS A 454 4.13 6.25 -0.80
C HIS A 454 3.06 6.43 0.27
N ALA A 455 2.76 7.69 0.64
CA ALA A 455 1.56 7.96 1.40
C ALA A 455 0.39 7.33 0.64
N ARG A 456 -0.45 6.56 1.34
CA ARG A 456 -1.73 6.07 0.81
C ARG A 456 -2.36 7.24 0.04
N PRO A 457 -2.72 7.09 -1.25
CA PRO A 457 -3.46 8.13 -1.93
C PRO A 457 -4.64 8.48 -1.03
N GLU A 458 -4.70 9.71 -0.52
CA GLU A 458 -5.90 10.17 0.17
C GLU A 458 -7.05 9.83 -0.78
N SER A 459 -7.90 8.86 -0.41
CA SER A 459 -9.05 8.53 -1.24
C SER A 459 -9.78 9.84 -1.43
N LEU A 460 -9.92 10.29 -2.68
CA LEU A 460 -10.49 11.58 -3.02
C LEU A 460 -11.96 11.63 -2.56
N GLY A 461 -12.16 12.00 -1.30
CA GLY A 461 -13.35 12.63 -0.75
C GLY A 461 -14.67 11.86 -0.79
N THR A 462 -14.68 10.53 -0.70
CA THR A 462 -15.90 9.74 -0.41
C THR A 462 -15.94 9.12 0.98
N ASP A 463 -14.82 9.13 1.71
CA ASP A 463 -14.77 8.68 3.11
C ASP A 463 -15.57 9.66 4.01
N PRO A 464 -16.60 9.18 4.74
CA PRO A 464 -17.37 9.99 5.67
C PRO A 464 -16.50 10.73 6.70
N ALA A 465 -15.40 10.13 7.18
CA ALA A 465 -14.50 10.75 8.15
C ALA A 465 -13.77 11.97 7.55
N VAL A 466 -13.29 11.85 6.31
CA VAL A 466 -12.64 12.96 5.59
C VAL A 466 -13.61 14.10 5.34
N LEU A 467 -14.86 13.78 4.99
CA LEU A 467 -15.91 14.79 4.77
C LEU A 467 -16.26 15.54 6.07
N ILE A 468 -16.39 14.82 7.18
CA ILE A 468 -16.66 15.42 8.50
C ILE A 468 -15.51 16.34 8.91
N ALA A 469 -14.26 15.87 8.79
CA ALA A 469 -13.08 16.66 9.14
C ALA A 469 -12.94 17.93 8.27
N ALA A 470 -13.25 17.83 6.97
CA ALA A 470 -13.25 19.00 6.08
C ALA A 470 -14.30 20.04 6.52
N ARG A 471 -15.52 19.60 6.85
CA ARG A 471 -16.59 20.51 7.30
C ARG A 471 -16.25 21.18 8.65
N GLN A 472 -15.67 20.44 9.59
CA GLN A 472 -15.22 21.00 10.86
C GLN A 472 -14.18 22.11 10.65
N ARG A 473 -13.15 21.88 9.82
CA ARG A 473 -12.16 22.92 9.49
C ARG A 473 -12.78 24.11 8.77
N ALA A 474 -13.77 23.88 7.90
CA ALA A 474 -14.49 24.96 7.23
C ALA A 474 -15.20 25.87 8.24
N ASP A 475 -15.82 25.30 9.27
CA ASP A 475 -16.44 26.04 10.37
C ASP A 475 -15.39 26.76 11.23
N GLU A 476 -14.24 26.14 11.52
CA GLU A 476 -13.12 26.81 12.22
C GLU A 476 -12.60 28.05 11.48
N PHE A 477 -12.49 27.99 10.15
CA PHE A 477 -12.12 29.17 9.35
C PHE A 477 -13.19 30.26 9.41
N ALA A 478 -14.48 29.88 9.38
CA ALA A 478 -15.58 30.83 9.49
C ALA A 478 -15.58 31.53 10.84
N ASP A 479 -15.38 30.79 11.93
CA ASP A 479 -15.28 31.32 13.29
C ASP A 479 -14.08 32.27 13.42
N ARG A 480 -12.93 31.91 12.83
CA ARG A 480 -11.72 32.73 12.84
C ARG A 480 -11.90 34.08 12.13
N VAL A 481 -12.66 34.10 11.03
CA VAL A 481 -12.93 35.30 10.24
C VAL A 481 -14.01 36.18 10.91
N GLY A 482 -14.99 35.58 11.58
CA GLY A 482 -16.02 36.29 12.33
C GLY A 482 -16.76 37.35 11.50
N ASN A 483 -16.83 38.59 12.01
CA ASN A 483 -17.56 39.68 11.34
C ASN A 483 -16.92 40.14 10.03
N LEU A 484 -15.64 39.84 9.78
CA LEU A 484 -14.98 40.14 8.49
C LEU A 484 -15.66 39.39 7.34
N ALA A 485 -16.26 38.25 7.65
CA ALA A 485 -17.00 37.47 6.69
C ALA A 485 -18.19 38.26 6.16
N ALA A 486 -18.76 39.25 6.87
CA ALA A 486 -19.93 40.04 6.45
C ALA A 486 -19.62 41.16 5.43
N THR A 487 -18.34 41.37 5.09
CA THR A 487 -17.92 42.40 4.13
C THR A 487 -18.29 42.04 2.68
N ALA A 488 -18.29 43.04 1.80
CA ALA A 488 -18.44 42.86 0.35
C ALA A 488 -17.13 42.30 -0.27
N GLY A 489 -17.17 41.83 -1.52
CA GLY A 489 -15.99 41.30 -2.21
C GLY A 489 -15.51 39.97 -1.60
N LEU A 490 -14.37 39.98 -0.92
CA LEU A 490 -13.75 38.77 -0.34
C LEU A 490 -14.65 38.10 0.71
N GLY A 491 -15.32 38.88 1.57
CA GLY A 491 -16.23 38.33 2.59
C GLY A 491 -17.43 37.62 1.95
N ALA A 492 -18.02 38.21 0.91
CA ALA A 492 -19.11 37.59 0.16
C ALA A 492 -18.67 36.28 -0.53
N LEU A 493 -17.50 36.27 -1.17
CA LEU A 493 -16.93 35.07 -1.78
C LEU A 493 -16.70 33.96 -0.75
N PHE A 494 -16.15 34.31 0.42
CA PHE A 494 -15.91 33.37 1.53
C PHE A 494 -17.22 32.75 2.02
N ARG A 495 -18.25 33.56 2.32
CA ARG A 495 -19.55 33.07 2.82
C ARG A 495 -20.20 32.10 1.83
N SER A 496 -20.21 32.45 0.54
CA SER A 496 -20.81 31.60 -0.47
C SER A 496 -20.05 30.28 -0.68
N ALA A 497 -18.72 30.30 -0.62
CA ALA A 497 -17.91 29.07 -0.66
C ALA A 497 -18.13 28.20 0.59
N HIS A 498 -18.26 28.82 1.77
CA HIS A 498 -18.51 28.11 3.03
C HIS A 498 -19.87 27.42 3.03
N ALA A 499 -20.92 28.08 2.54
CA ALA A 499 -22.24 27.47 2.37
C ALA A 499 -22.19 26.17 1.53
N LEU A 500 -21.45 26.18 0.41
CA LEU A 500 -21.30 25.00 -0.46
C LEU A 500 -20.59 23.82 0.21
N THR A 501 -19.78 24.02 1.25
CA THR A 501 -19.12 22.89 1.96
C THR A 501 -20.11 22.00 2.72
N ARG A 502 -21.29 22.54 3.04
CA ARG A 502 -22.35 21.84 3.79
C ARG A 502 -23.27 21.04 2.89
N GLU A 503 -23.21 21.25 1.59
CA GLU A 503 -24.06 20.59 0.61
C GLU A 503 -23.46 19.27 0.12
N SER A 504 -24.34 18.40 -0.40
CA SER A 504 -23.93 17.15 -1.07
C SER A 504 -23.56 17.47 -2.52
N GLY A 505 -22.30 17.25 -2.90
CA GLY A 505 -21.79 17.54 -4.23
C GLY A 505 -20.79 16.49 -4.73
N PRO A 506 -20.05 16.78 -5.81
CA PRO A 506 -19.03 15.88 -6.35
C PRO A 506 -17.99 15.46 -5.29
N ALA A 507 -17.47 14.24 -5.43
CA ALA A 507 -16.47 13.70 -4.51
C ALA A 507 -15.27 14.67 -4.34
N GLY A 508 -14.87 14.90 -3.08
CA GLY A 508 -13.78 15.82 -2.75
C GLY A 508 -14.10 17.32 -2.83
N MET A 509 -15.30 17.73 -3.25
CA MET A 509 -15.69 19.16 -3.35
C MET A 509 -15.51 19.89 -2.01
N ALA A 510 -16.02 19.34 -0.90
CA ALA A 510 -15.95 19.98 0.41
C ALA A 510 -14.51 20.15 0.91
N ALA A 511 -13.67 19.13 0.78
CA ALA A 511 -12.26 19.19 1.12
C ALA A 511 -11.52 20.26 0.27
N ARG A 512 -11.83 20.30 -1.03
CA ARG A 512 -11.22 21.26 -1.95
C ARG A 512 -11.62 22.71 -1.66
N LEU A 513 -12.91 22.95 -1.40
CA LEU A 513 -13.40 24.26 -0.98
C LEU A 513 -12.75 24.67 0.36
N THR A 514 -12.60 23.75 1.30
CA THR A 514 -12.00 24.04 2.60
C THR A 514 -10.52 24.41 2.48
N ASP A 515 -9.71 23.51 1.91
CA ASP A 515 -8.25 23.60 1.97
C ASP A 515 -7.66 24.55 0.92
N SER A 516 -8.36 24.77 -0.21
CA SER A 516 -7.89 25.58 -1.34
C SER A 516 -8.72 26.83 -1.63
N VAL A 517 -9.85 27.07 -0.94
CA VAL A 517 -10.66 28.29 -1.10
C VAL A 517 -10.84 29.01 0.23
N LEU A 518 -11.44 28.37 1.24
CA LEU A 518 -11.71 29.00 2.53
C LEU A 518 -10.43 29.34 3.29
N ARG A 519 -9.47 28.42 3.34
CA ARG A 519 -8.17 28.67 3.98
C ARG A 519 -7.48 29.94 3.44
N PRO A 520 -7.14 30.05 2.14
CA PRO A 520 -6.47 31.25 1.64
C PRO A 520 -7.36 32.51 1.77
N LEU A 521 -8.67 32.42 1.49
CA LEU A 521 -9.55 33.60 1.67
C LEU A 521 -9.61 34.08 3.12
N SER A 522 -9.59 33.18 4.09
CA SER A 522 -9.54 33.56 5.51
C SER A 522 -8.22 34.25 5.88
N GLU A 523 -7.09 33.78 5.34
CA GLU A 523 -5.79 34.42 5.53
C GLU A 523 -5.77 35.83 4.94
N ALA A 524 -6.34 36.01 3.74
CA ALA A 524 -6.48 37.32 3.09
C ALA A 524 -7.35 38.27 3.91
N LEU A 525 -8.52 37.81 4.38
CA LEU A 525 -9.45 38.63 5.18
C LEU A 525 -8.81 39.09 6.48
N ILE A 526 -8.05 38.22 7.16
CA ILE A 526 -7.38 38.54 8.41
C ILE A 526 -6.19 39.49 8.18
N ARG A 527 -5.36 39.24 7.17
CA ARG A 527 -4.16 40.05 6.91
C ARG A 527 -4.50 41.49 6.51
N HIS A 528 -5.64 41.70 5.84
CA HIS A 528 -6.04 43.01 5.31
C HIS A 528 -7.16 43.68 6.12
N ASP A 529 -7.46 43.19 7.33
CA ASP A 529 -8.43 43.83 8.23
C ASP A 529 -8.04 45.29 8.53
N GLY A 530 -9.00 46.20 8.45
CA GLY A 530 -8.81 47.64 8.67
C GLY A 530 -8.19 48.44 7.51
N GLN A 531 -7.78 47.81 6.39
CA GLN A 531 -7.38 48.53 5.18
C GLN A 531 -8.62 48.95 4.36
N ARG A 532 -8.65 50.18 3.85
CA ARG A 532 -9.77 50.70 3.02
C ARG A 532 -9.89 49.79 1.78
N ASN A 533 -10.93 48.97 1.79
CA ASN A 533 -11.28 47.91 0.85
C ASN A 533 -10.45 47.93 -0.47
N PRO A 534 -9.39 47.09 -0.60
CA PRO A 534 -8.58 47.05 -1.83
C PRO A 534 -9.37 46.53 -3.02
N VAL A 535 -10.54 45.95 -2.77
CA VAL A 535 -11.46 45.40 -3.76
C VAL A 535 -12.72 46.26 -3.70
N GLY A 536 -12.90 47.23 -4.60
CA GLY A 536 -14.06 48.14 -4.59
C GLY A 536 -15.43 47.42 -4.59
N ASP A 537 -16.55 48.16 -4.64
CA ASP A 537 -17.94 47.65 -4.68
C ASP A 537 -18.28 46.81 -5.94
N ALA A 538 -17.42 45.86 -6.31
CA ALA A 538 -17.69 44.87 -7.33
C ALA A 538 -18.86 44.02 -6.83
N GLU A 539 -19.97 44.09 -7.55
CA GLU A 539 -21.14 43.25 -7.33
C GLU A 539 -20.73 41.76 -7.39
N THR A 540 -20.45 41.16 -6.25
CA THR A 540 -20.59 39.72 -6.07
C THR A 540 -22.06 39.42 -6.28
N ALA A 541 -22.40 38.84 -7.43
CA ALA A 541 -23.76 38.39 -7.72
C ALA A 541 -24.20 37.45 -6.59
N VAL A 542 -25.13 37.90 -5.75
CA VAL A 542 -25.82 37.06 -4.78
C VAL A 542 -26.74 36.17 -5.62
N LEU A 543 -26.32 34.94 -5.89
CA LEU A 543 -27.18 33.98 -6.58
C LEU A 543 -28.28 33.49 -5.64
N GLU A 544 -29.48 33.32 -6.18
CA GLU A 544 -30.64 32.76 -5.49
C GLU A 544 -30.33 31.34 -4.98
N GLU A 545 -30.80 31.01 -3.77
CA GLU A 545 -30.59 29.71 -3.11
C GLU A 545 -31.04 28.51 -3.98
N ASP A 546 -31.98 28.73 -4.91
CA ASP A 546 -32.55 27.70 -5.81
C ASP A 546 -31.63 27.29 -6.99
N SER A 547 -30.45 27.90 -7.13
CA SER A 547 -29.51 27.61 -8.23
C SER A 547 -28.78 26.28 -8.05
N SER A 548 -28.53 25.53 -9.14
CA SER A 548 -27.77 24.26 -9.06
C SER A 548 -26.30 24.47 -8.61
N ILE A 549 -25.67 23.44 -8.04
CA ILE A 549 -24.25 23.49 -7.60
C ILE A 549 -23.31 23.93 -8.74
N PRO A 550 -23.38 23.37 -9.98
CA PRO A 550 -22.53 23.82 -11.07
C PRO A 550 -22.69 25.31 -11.42
N GLN A 551 -23.92 25.84 -11.39
CA GLN A 551 -24.18 27.26 -11.65
C GLN A 551 -23.58 28.15 -10.56
N ARG A 552 -23.69 27.74 -9.29
CA ARG A 552 -23.11 28.48 -8.17
C ARG A 552 -21.58 28.46 -8.18
N LEU A 553 -20.96 27.31 -8.48
CA LEU A 553 -19.51 27.20 -8.65
C LEU A 553 -19.01 28.06 -9.82
N HIS A 554 -19.72 28.06 -10.97
CA HIS A 554 -19.38 28.92 -12.10
C HIS A 554 -19.43 30.41 -11.70
N ALA A 555 -20.49 30.86 -11.05
CA ALA A 555 -20.59 32.26 -10.64
C ALA A 555 -19.52 32.66 -9.61
N LEU A 556 -19.20 31.79 -8.65
CA LEU A 556 -18.11 32.03 -7.70
C LEU A 556 -16.76 32.12 -8.40
N ALA A 557 -16.48 31.21 -9.33
CA ALA A 557 -15.27 31.25 -10.14
C ALA A 557 -15.19 32.55 -10.97
N SER A 558 -16.28 32.94 -11.63
CA SER A 558 -16.35 34.19 -12.40
C SER A 558 -16.17 35.43 -11.53
N ALA A 559 -16.77 35.46 -10.34
CA ALA A 559 -16.61 36.55 -9.38
C ALA A 559 -15.15 36.67 -8.91
N ALA A 560 -14.56 35.56 -8.43
CA ALA A 560 -13.16 35.52 -7.99
C ALA A 560 -12.18 35.92 -9.11
N THR A 561 -12.44 35.46 -10.34
CA THR A 561 -11.66 35.81 -11.54
C THR A 561 -11.66 37.31 -11.81
N ARG A 562 -12.81 37.98 -11.67
CA ARG A 562 -12.90 39.44 -11.82
C ARG A 562 -12.22 40.19 -10.67
N LEU A 563 -12.33 39.70 -9.44
CA LEU A 563 -11.67 40.32 -8.28
C LEU A 563 -10.14 40.31 -8.44
N CYS A 564 -9.56 39.27 -9.06
CA CYS A 564 -8.12 39.23 -9.36
C CYS A 564 -7.64 40.37 -10.27
N LEU A 565 -8.53 41.05 -11.01
CA LEU A 565 -8.17 42.18 -11.87
C LEU A 565 -8.02 43.49 -11.09
N THR A 566 -8.64 43.58 -9.92
CA THR A 566 -8.68 44.78 -9.10
C THR A 566 -7.90 44.64 -7.80
N ALA A 567 -7.61 43.40 -7.37
CA ALA A 567 -6.91 43.08 -6.14
C ALA A 567 -5.71 42.17 -6.41
N ASP A 568 -4.52 42.65 -6.04
CA ASP A 568 -3.28 41.88 -6.17
C ASP A 568 -2.99 41.08 -4.89
N LEU A 569 -3.72 39.98 -4.70
CA LEU A 569 -3.62 39.14 -3.50
C LEU A 569 -3.27 37.69 -3.86
N PRO A 570 -2.16 37.12 -3.37
CA PRO A 570 -1.76 35.75 -3.70
C PRO A 570 -2.78 34.70 -3.22
N GLU A 571 -3.40 34.91 -2.06
CA GLU A 571 -4.46 34.04 -1.54
C GLU A 571 -5.70 34.01 -2.45
N LEU A 572 -6.05 35.16 -3.04
CA LEU A 572 -7.19 35.25 -3.95
C LEU A 572 -6.91 34.51 -5.26
N LEU A 573 -5.68 34.55 -5.77
CA LEU A 573 -5.26 33.75 -6.92
C LEU A 573 -5.36 32.25 -6.62
N GLU A 574 -4.96 31.82 -5.41
CA GLU A 574 -5.08 30.42 -5.00
C GLU A 574 -6.55 29.96 -4.99
N ALA A 575 -7.41 30.75 -4.32
CA ALA A 575 -8.84 30.49 -4.25
C ALA A 575 -9.51 30.50 -5.63
N THR A 576 -9.12 31.43 -6.51
CA THR A 576 -9.68 31.56 -7.86
C THR A 576 -9.36 30.34 -8.71
N ALA A 577 -8.12 29.85 -8.69
CA ALA A 577 -7.76 28.64 -9.43
C ALA A 577 -8.56 27.41 -8.95
N ALA A 578 -8.72 27.25 -7.64
CA ALA A 578 -9.51 26.16 -7.08
C ALA A 578 -11.00 26.26 -7.46
N LEU A 579 -11.57 27.46 -7.48
CA LEU A 579 -12.96 27.68 -7.92
C LEU A 579 -13.15 27.43 -9.43
N GLN A 580 -12.23 27.89 -10.28
CA GLN A 580 -12.27 27.63 -11.73
C GLN A 580 -12.20 26.13 -12.03
N ASP A 581 -11.32 25.41 -11.33
CA ASP A 581 -11.18 23.96 -11.44
C ASP A 581 -12.45 23.22 -10.97
N LEU A 582 -13.01 23.59 -9.81
CA LEU A 582 -14.26 23.02 -9.32
C LEU A 582 -15.44 23.28 -10.27
N ALA A 583 -15.55 24.49 -10.83
CA ALA A 583 -16.58 24.84 -11.80
C ALA A 583 -16.43 24.00 -13.09
N CYS A 584 -15.21 23.81 -13.58
CA CYS A 584 -14.94 22.94 -14.74
C CYS A 584 -15.24 21.46 -14.43
N GLY A 585 -14.91 20.98 -13.23
CA GLY A 585 -15.19 19.61 -12.79
C GLY A 585 -16.68 19.32 -12.69
N ALA A 586 -17.47 20.28 -12.20
CA ALA A 586 -18.91 20.20 -12.08
C ALA A 586 -19.67 20.36 -13.43
N ALA A 587 -19.01 20.92 -14.45
CA ALA A 587 -19.58 21.08 -15.78
C ALA A 587 -19.49 19.79 -16.64
N ALA A 588 -20.48 19.61 -17.54
CA ALA A 588 -20.47 18.54 -18.53
C ALA A 588 -19.21 18.61 -19.42
N ALA A 589 -18.67 17.45 -19.84
CA ALA A 589 -17.38 17.36 -20.53
C ALA A 589 -17.25 18.31 -21.75
N GLY A 590 -18.27 18.39 -22.60
CA GLY A 590 -18.29 19.27 -23.77
C GLY A 590 -18.38 20.77 -23.45
N ALA A 591 -18.81 21.16 -22.25
CA ALA A 591 -18.91 22.55 -21.82
C ALA A 591 -17.60 23.09 -21.19
N ARG A 592 -16.70 22.21 -20.72
CA ARG A 592 -15.47 22.60 -20.01
C ARG A 592 -14.54 23.50 -20.84
N PRO A 593 -14.29 23.24 -22.14
CA PRO A 593 -13.43 24.12 -22.95
C PRO A 593 -14.01 25.54 -23.08
N ARG A 594 -15.33 25.64 -23.27
CA ARG A 594 -16.03 26.92 -23.35
C ARG A 594 -15.94 27.70 -22.04
N LEU A 595 -16.10 27.01 -20.91
CA LEU A 595 -16.01 27.62 -19.58
C LEU A 595 -14.60 28.15 -19.29
N ARG A 596 -13.54 27.41 -19.64
CA ARG A 596 -12.16 27.88 -19.54
C ARG A 596 -11.89 29.09 -20.44
N ALA A 597 -12.42 29.08 -21.66
CA ALA A 597 -12.31 30.20 -22.59
C ALA A 597 -13.01 31.46 -22.06
N GLU A 598 -14.15 31.31 -21.39
CA GLU A 598 -14.84 32.43 -20.72
C GLU A 598 -13.97 33.03 -19.60
N PHE A 599 -13.40 32.21 -18.72
CA PHE A 599 -12.49 32.70 -17.69
C PHE A 599 -11.26 33.39 -18.31
N ALA A 600 -10.68 32.80 -19.36
CA ALA A 600 -9.54 33.39 -20.06
C ALA A 600 -9.90 34.74 -20.69
N GLN A 601 -11.11 34.90 -21.22
CA GLN A 601 -11.61 36.18 -21.72
C GLN A 601 -11.75 37.23 -20.61
N LEU A 602 -12.20 36.84 -19.41
CA LEU A 602 -12.27 37.74 -18.25
C LEU A 602 -10.88 38.24 -17.84
N GLN A 603 -9.85 37.39 -17.94
CA GLN A 603 -8.46 37.72 -17.57
C GLN A 603 -7.55 38.10 -18.75
N ALA A 604 -8.10 38.35 -19.93
CA ALA A 604 -7.31 38.61 -21.14
C ALA A 604 -6.39 39.85 -21.04
N GLY A 605 -6.71 40.79 -20.15
CA GLY A 605 -5.91 41.99 -19.90
C GLY A 605 -4.72 41.79 -18.94
N ALA A 606 -4.60 40.64 -18.28
CA ALA A 606 -3.51 40.37 -17.33
C ALA A 606 -2.29 39.76 -18.05
N PRO A 607 -1.05 40.18 -17.73
CA PRO A 607 0.14 39.58 -18.31
C PRO A 607 0.38 38.16 -17.79
N SER A 608 1.11 37.34 -18.56
CA SER A 608 1.59 36.04 -18.09
C SER A 608 2.58 36.24 -16.93
N ALA A 609 2.37 35.56 -15.81
CA ALA A 609 3.26 35.68 -14.65
C ALA A 609 3.23 34.41 -13.78
N ILE A 610 4.33 34.20 -13.05
CA ILE A 610 4.42 33.21 -11.97
C ILE A 610 4.76 33.95 -10.67
N ARG A 611 3.95 33.75 -9.64
CA ARG A 611 4.20 34.23 -8.29
C ARG A 611 4.45 33.06 -7.35
N VAL A 612 5.44 33.19 -6.47
CA VAL A 612 5.78 32.19 -5.47
C VAL A 612 5.05 32.53 -4.16
N ALA A 613 4.08 31.71 -3.74
CA ALA A 613 3.44 31.91 -2.44
C ALA A 613 4.40 31.50 -1.31
N GLU A 614 4.41 32.29 -0.24
CA GLU A 614 5.16 32.00 0.98
C GLU A 614 4.71 30.65 1.56
N ASN A 615 5.67 29.75 1.84
CA ASN A 615 5.37 28.40 2.33
C ASN A 615 4.30 27.65 1.51
N GLY A 616 4.17 28.02 0.23
CA GLY A 616 3.00 27.72 -0.57
C GLY A 616 3.32 27.34 -2.02
N PRO A 617 2.28 27.24 -2.86
CA PRO A 617 2.40 26.81 -4.25
C PRO A 617 2.95 27.90 -5.18
N TYR A 618 3.10 27.56 -6.47
CA TYR A 618 3.29 28.56 -7.52
C TYR A 618 1.94 29.00 -8.06
N LEU A 619 1.68 30.30 -8.06
CA LEU A 619 0.48 30.93 -8.58
C LEU A 619 0.78 31.39 -10.01
N THR A 620 0.01 30.94 -10.98
CA THR A 620 0.23 31.24 -12.39
C THR A 620 -0.98 31.93 -12.98
N VAL A 621 -0.74 32.95 -13.80
CA VAL A 621 -1.78 33.70 -14.52
C VAL A 621 -1.41 33.72 -15.99
N ASN A 622 -2.36 33.36 -16.86
CA ASN A 622 -2.22 33.33 -18.32
C ASN A 622 -0.95 32.61 -18.80
N VAL A 623 -0.60 31.50 -18.16
CA VAL A 623 0.52 30.64 -18.55
C VAL A 623 -0.01 29.32 -19.08
N ASN A 624 0.50 28.90 -20.25
CA ASN A 624 0.23 27.57 -20.78
C ASN A 624 1.02 26.53 -20.00
N VAL A 625 0.35 25.48 -19.52
CA VAL A 625 0.98 24.36 -18.81
C VAL A 625 0.91 23.14 -19.72
N VAL A 626 2.03 22.46 -19.92
CA VAL A 626 2.11 21.19 -20.67
C VAL A 626 2.73 20.10 -19.81
N ASP A 627 2.31 18.86 -20.00
CA ASP A 627 2.89 17.71 -19.31
C ASP A 627 4.24 17.29 -19.94
N HIS A 628 4.79 16.18 -19.45
CA HIS A 628 6.08 15.65 -19.90
C HIS A 628 6.06 15.11 -21.33
N LEU A 629 4.88 14.84 -21.88
CA LEU A 629 4.65 14.43 -23.26
C LEU A 629 4.40 15.62 -24.18
N GLY A 630 4.36 16.84 -23.63
CA GLY A 630 4.04 18.08 -24.35
C GLY A 630 2.55 18.29 -24.59
N LEU A 631 1.68 17.52 -23.93
CA LEU A 631 0.23 17.70 -24.02
C LEU A 631 -0.24 18.83 -23.09
N PRO A 632 -1.21 19.65 -23.51
CA PRO A 632 -1.76 20.70 -22.64
C PRO A 632 -2.39 20.13 -21.36
N VAL A 633 -1.97 20.64 -20.21
CA VAL A 633 -2.65 20.37 -18.94
C VAL A 633 -3.89 21.26 -18.87
N ALA A 634 -5.02 20.63 -18.57
CA ALA A 634 -6.33 21.24 -18.69
C ALA A 634 -6.63 22.22 -17.54
N VAL A 635 -6.05 23.42 -17.57
CA VAL A 635 -6.18 24.47 -16.54
C VAL A 635 -6.93 25.71 -17.04
N GLY A 636 -7.45 26.51 -16.11
CA GLY A 636 -7.99 27.85 -16.40
C GLY A 636 -6.88 28.90 -16.57
N PRO A 637 -7.22 30.17 -16.85
CA PRO A 637 -6.23 31.25 -16.92
C PRO A 637 -5.50 31.50 -15.60
N THR A 638 -6.11 31.17 -14.47
CA THR A 638 -5.42 31.12 -13.17
C THR A 638 -5.21 29.66 -12.79
N ALA A 639 -3.97 29.25 -12.57
CA ALA A 639 -3.64 27.89 -12.16
C ALA A 639 -2.62 27.90 -11.02
N VAL A 640 -2.73 26.94 -10.12
CA VAL A 640 -1.86 26.83 -8.94
C VAL A 640 -1.11 25.52 -9.00
N LEU A 641 0.21 25.59 -9.12
CA LEU A 641 1.09 24.44 -9.29
C LEU A 641 1.73 24.02 -7.96
N CYS A 642 1.76 22.71 -7.71
CA CYS A 642 2.30 22.14 -6.48
C CYS A 642 3.82 22.36 -6.36
N ARG A 643 4.25 23.06 -5.32
CA ARG A 643 5.68 23.23 -4.98
C ARG A 643 6.19 22.23 -3.95
N CYS A 644 5.30 21.75 -3.07
CA CYS A 644 5.65 20.93 -1.89
C CYS A 644 5.85 19.44 -2.19
N GLY A 645 5.48 18.95 -3.38
CA GLY A 645 5.60 17.54 -3.74
C GLY A 645 4.58 16.60 -3.09
N ALA A 646 3.67 17.08 -2.23
CA ALA A 646 2.73 16.21 -1.50
C ALA A 646 1.31 16.16 -2.09
N SER A 647 0.94 17.04 -3.04
CA SER A 647 -0.42 17.07 -3.57
C SER A 647 -0.84 15.74 -4.22
N ALA A 648 -2.07 15.30 -4.01
CA ALA A 648 -2.65 14.15 -4.73
C ALA A 648 -3.05 14.50 -6.17
N ARG A 649 -3.11 15.80 -6.52
CA ARG A 649 -3.55 16.32 -7.82
C ARG A 649 -2.43 16.92 -8.66
N LYS A 650 -1.18 16.51 -8.41
CA LYS A 650 -0.01 16.96 -9.18
C LYS A 650 -0.31 16.88 -10.69
N PRO A 651 0.06 17.90 -11.47
CA PRO A 651 0.92 19.04 -11.10
C PRO A 651 0.21 20.17 -10.33
N LEU A 652 -1.10 20.09 -10.07
CA LEU A 652 -1.85 21.14 -9.39
C LEU A 652 -1.70 21.03 -7.87
N CYS A 653 -1.80 22.15 -7.16
CA CYS A 653 -1.84 22.17 -5.70
C CYS A 653 -3.25 21.81 -5.19
N ASP A 654 -3.34 21.24 -3.99
CA ASP A 654 -4.60 20.94 -3.28
C ASP A 654 -4.62 21.38 -1.81
N GLY A 655 -3.74 22.29 -1.44
CA GLY A 655 -3.61 22.74 -0.06
C GLY A 655 -2.77 21.81 0.83
N SER A 656 -2.27 20.67 0.31
CA SER A 656 -1.42 19.74 1.09
C SER A 656 -0.21 20.44 1.74
N HIS A 657 0.35 21.47 1.09
CA HIS A 657 1.47 22.25 1.63
C HIS A 657 1.20 22.81 3.04
N ALA A 658 -0.01 23.28 3.30
CA ALA A 658 -0.39 23.79 4.62
C ALA A 658 -0.53 22.66 5.64
N ARG A 659 -1.10 21.52 5.23
CA ARG A 659 -1.29 20.35 6.11
C ARG A 659 0.03 19.73 6.56
N ILE A 660 1.02 19.69 5.67
CA ILE A 660 2.35 19.13 5.97
C ILE A 660 3.33 20.16 6.55
N GLY A 661 2.92 21.42 6.71
CA GLY A 661 3.81 22.50 7.16
C GLY A 661 5.00 22.73 6.23
N PHE A 662 4.76 22.77 4.91
CA PHE A 662 5.80 22.97 3.91
C PHE A 662 6.60 24.26 4.19
N ASN A 663 7.92 24.13 4.27
CA ASN A 663 8.84 25.25 4.47
C ASN A 663 9.61 25.53 3.18
N ASP A 664 9.58 26.79 2.77
CA ASP A 664 10.14 27.22 1.50
C ASP A 664 11.52 27.88 1.58
N ALA A 665 12.11 27.91 2.78
CA ALA A 665 13.45 28.40 3.04
C ALA A 665 14.54 27.68 2.20
N LYS A 666 15.54 28.46 1.80
CA LYS A 666 16.77 27.95 1.16
C LYS A 666 17.65 27.25 2.20
N ASP A 667 18.24 26.13 1.82
CA ASP A 667 19.18 25.41 2.67
C ASP A 667 20.51 26.19 2.76
N PRO A 668 21.06 26.42 3.97
CA PRO A 668 22.39 27.00 4.14
C PRO A 668 23.51 26.19 3.47
N ALA A 669 23.35 24.86 3.36
CA ALA A 669 24.30 23.93 2.74
C ALA A 669 24.11 23.78 1.22
N ARG A 670 23.23 24.57 0.59
CA ARG A 670 23.06 24.56 -0.87
C ARG A 670 24.37 24.85 -1.59
N VAL A 671 24.49 24.40 -2.83
CA VAL A 671 25.59 24.78 -3.72
C VAL A 671 25.65 26.31 -3.83
N ALA A 672 26.80 26.88 -3.48
CA ALA A 672 27.00 28.32 -3.48
C ALA A 672 26.83 28.91 -4.89
N ASP A 673 26.29 30.13 -4.96
CA ASP A 673 26.28 30.90 -6.19
C ASP A 673 27.72 31.24 -6.58
N ARG A 674 28.26 30.51 -7.56
CA ARG A 674 29.61 30.68 -8.07
C ARG A 674 29.63 30.39 -9.56
N ARG A 675 29.94 31.42 -10.34
CA ARG A 675 30.11 31.34 -11.79
C ARG A 675 31.56 31.01 -12.13
N ASP A 676 31.80 29.75 -12.48
CA ASP A 676 33.10 29.26 -12.95
C ASP A 676 33.28 29.57 -14.45
N SER A 677 34.52 29.86 -14.87
CA SER A 677 34.86 30.31 -16.23
C SER A 677 35.91 29.40 -16.87
N TYR A 678 35.63 28.91 -18.07
CA TYR A 678 36.45 27.96 -18.81
C TYR A 678 36.82 28.53 -20.18
N PRO A 679 38.02 29.11 -20.34
CA PRO A 679 38.45 29.70 -21.60
C PRO A 679 38.85 28.62 -22.62
N GLY A 680 38.31 28.73 -23.84
CA GLY A 680 38.69 27.94 -25.02
C GLY A 680 39.40 28.77 -26.09
N GLN A 681 39.69 28.16 -27.24
CA GLN A 681 40.34 28.85 -28.37
C GLN A 681 39.40 29.85 -29.07
N SER A 682 38.13 29.49 -29.22
CA SER A 682 37.14 30.29 -29.98
C SER A 682 36.05 30.90 -29.10
N LEU A 683 35.88 30.43 -27.87
CA LEU A 683 34.82 30.87 -26.94
C LEU A 683 35.22 30.57 -25.49
N THR A 684 34.57 31.23 -24.54
CA THR A 684 34.62 30.89 -23.11
C THR A 684 33.28 30.31 -22.69
N VAL A 685 33.27 29.20 -21.96
CA VAL A 685 32.05 28.62 -21.36
C VAL A 685 31.99 29.03 -19.88
N PHE A 686 30.81 29.38 -19.41
CA PHE A 686 30.51 29.62 -18.00
C PHE A 686 29.63 28.52 -17.44
N ASP A 687 29.88 28.11 -16.20
CA ASP A 687 29.06 27.17 -15.44
C ASP A 687 28.77 27.74 -14.05
N ASN A 688 27.51 27.77 -13.64
CA ASN A 688 27.12 28.07 -12.27
C ASN A 688 26.33 26.90 -11.69
N ARG A 689 27.03 26.05 -10.93
CA ARG A 689 26.42 24.87 -10.30
C ARG A 689 25.36 25.23 -9.26
N GLY A 690 25.34 26.45 -8.73
CA GLY A 690 24.26 26.95 -7.86
C GLY A 690 22.91 27.07 -8.59
N ILE A 691 22.91 27.12 -9.92
CA ILE A 691 21.71 27.18 -10.79
C ILE A 691 21.34 25.80 -11.33
N CYS A 692 22.29 24.88 -11.41
CA CYS A 692 22.13 23.61 -12.12
C CYS A 692 21.03 22.74 -11.48
N GLN A 693 20.04 22.36 -12.30
CA GLN A 693 19.02 21.37 -11.90
C GLN A 693 19.49 19.91 -12.04
N HIS A 694 20.74 19.70 -12.50
CA HIS A 694 21.34 18.39 -12.77
C HIS A 694 20.56 17.52 -13.78
N SER A 695 20.14 18.10 -14.92
CA SER A 695 19.32 17.39 -15.90
C SER A 695 20.06 16.40 -16.81
N GLY A 696 21.40 16.33 -16.78
CA GLY A 696 22.18 15.45 -17.67
C GLY A 696 22.28 15.90 -19.13
N LEU A 697 21.35 16.73 -19.64
CA LEU A 697 21.31 17.14 -21.05
C LEU A 697 22.63 17.64 -21.67
N CYS A 698 23.49 18.33 -20.91
CA CYS A 698 24.79 18.76 -21.42
C CYS A 698 25.80 17.61 -21.52
N THR A 699 25.84 16.74 -20.52
CA THR A 699 26.76 15.58 -20.46
C THR A 699 26.33 14.50 -21.44
N ASP A 700 25.03 14.24 -21.56
CA ASP A 700 24.49 13.20 -22.45
C ASP A 700 24.65 13.57 -23.93
N ARG A 701 24.63 14.88 -24.22
CA ARG A 701 24.68 15.40 -25.59
C ARG A 701 26.10 15.65 -26.08
N LEU A 702 26.99 16.13 -25.22
CA LEU A 702 28.33 16.57 -25.60
C LEU A 702 29.36 16.24 -24.52
N GLU A 703 29.47 14.95 -24.21
CA GLU A 703 30.38 14.40 -23.19
C GLU A 703 31.86 14.78 -23.41
N THR A 704 32.26 15.08 -24.65
CA THR A 704 33.62 15.53 -24.96
C THR A 704 33.91 16.94 -24.45
N VAL A 705 32.87 17.76 -24.23
CA VAL A 705 32.95 19.12 -23.69
C VAL A 705 32.51 19.15 -22.22
N PHE A 706 31.44 18.47 -21.84
CA PHE A 706 30.91 18.42 -20.47
C PHE A 706 31.18 17.05 -19.86
N ARG A 707 32.24 16.94 -19.05
CA ARG A 707 32.85 15.67 -18.67
C ARG A 707 32.47 15.27 -17.25
N THR A 708 31.54 14.32 -17.12
CA THR A 708 31.18 13.74 -15.82
C THR A 708 32.39 13.05 -15.18
N GLY A 709 32.70 13.41 -13.93
CA GLY A 709 33.81 12.79 -13.18
C GLY A 709 35.22 13.26 -13.55
N ALA A 710 35.37 14.25 -14.43
CA ALA A 710 36.66 14.83 -14.78
C ALA A 710 36.78 16.28 -14.29
N GLU A 711 38.00 16.70 -13.97
CA GLU A 711 38.34 18.09 -13.66
C GLU A 711 39.37 18.63 -14.67
N PRO A 712 39.13 19.78 -15.32
CA PRO A 712 37.93 20.61 -15.22
C PRO A 712 36.69 19.92 -15.82
N PHE A 713 35.51 20.16 -15.24
CA PHE A 713 34.23 19.66 -15.76
C PHE A 713 34.00 20.06 -17.22
N VAL A 714 34.32 21.31 -17.59
CA VAL A 714 34.14 21.81 -18.95
C VAL A 714 35.47 21.83 -19.71
N ALA A 715 35.47 21.28 -20.92
CA ALA A 715 36.56 21.31 -21.90
C ALA A 715 36.08 22.01 -23.20
N PRO A 716 36.17 23.36 -23.28
CA PRO A 716 35.58 24.13 -24.38
C PRO A 716 36.07 23.79 -25.80
N ASN A 717 37.23 23.13 -25.93
CA ASN A 717 37.80 22.73 -27.22
C ASN A 717 37.42 21.30 -27.64
N GLY A 718 36.57 20.61 -26.86
CA GLY A 718 36.24 19.19 -27.05
C GLY A 718 35.16 18.91 -28.11
N GLY A 719 34.53 19.93 -28.68
CA GLY A 719 33.41 19.79 -29.61
C GLY A 719 33.35 20.91 -30.63
N ARG A 720 32.48 20.76 -31.64
CA ARG A 720 32.27 21.82 -32.63
C ARG A 720 31.53 23.00 -32.02
N LEU A 721 31.81 24.20 -32.53
CA LEU A 721 31.22 25.45 -32.04
C LEU A 721 29.67 25.41 -32.04
N ASP A 722 29.06 24.94 -33.11
CA ASP A 722 27.61 24.84 -33.26
C ASP A 722 26.97 23.88 -32.24
N GLU A 723 27.67 22.81 -31.89
CA GLU A 723 27.21 21.84 -30.89
C GLU A 723 27.33 22.38 -29.46
N ILE A 724 28.39 23.14 -29.17
CA ILE A 724 28.58 23.81 -27.87
C ILE A 724 27.50 24.89 -27.67
N VAL A 725 27.27 25.74 -28.68
CA VAL A 725 26.21 26.77 -28.62
C VAL A 725 24.86 26.13 -28.32
N ARG A 726 24.52 25.02 -29.00
CA ARG A 726 23.26 24.29 -28.76
C ARG A 726 23.19 23.71 -27.34
N ALA A 727 24.26 23.06 -26.87
CA ALA A 727 24.28 22.48 -25.52
C ALA A 727 24.14 23.54 -24.41
N VAL A 728 24.78 24.70 -24.57
CA VAL A 728 24.64 25.84 -23.64
C VAL A 728 23.22 26.41 -23.71
N ARG A 729 22.69 26.67 -24.91
CA ARG A 729 21.34 27.21 -25.14
C ARG A 729 20.22 26.30 -24.63
N ASP A 730 20.42 24.98 -24.71
CA ASP A 730 19.42 23.98 -24.30
C ASP A 730 19.52 23.61 -22.81
N CYS A 731 20.44 24.24 -22.04
CA CYS A 731 20.54 24.07 -20.59
C CYS A 731 19.26 24.55 -19.91
N PRO A 732 18.37 23.70 -19.38
CA PRO A 732 17.02 24.16 -19.06
C PRO A 732 16.95 24.99 -17.77
N SER A 733 17.94 24.87 -16.89
CA SER A 733 18.08 25.75 -15.73
C SER A 733 18.74 27.09 -16.07
N GLY A 734 19.37 27.23 -17.25
CA GLY A 734 20.20 28.39 -17.58
C GLY A 734 21.48 28.47 -16.75
N ALA A 735 22.03 27.32 -16.34
CA ALA A 735 23.26 27.26 -15.54
C ALA A 735 24.54 27.47 -16.37
N LEU A 736 24.44 27.19 -17.68
CA LEU A 736 25.51 27.36 -18.63
C LEU A 736 25.37 28.70 -19.36
N GLY A 737 26.49 29.35 -19.65
CA GLY A 737 26.55 30.53 -20.51
C GLY A 737 27.81 30.50 -21.36
N MET A 738 27.96 31.48 -22.26
CA MET A 738 29.19 31.61 -23.04
C MET A 738 29.52 33.04 -23.42
N ALA A 739 30.78 33.29 -23.79
CA ALA A 739 31.27 34.56 -24.30
C ALA A 739 32.18 34.38 -25.51
N PHE A 740 32.16 35.37 -26.40
CA PHE A 740 33.12 35.55 -27.49
C PHE A 740 33.91 36.83 -27.22
N ASP A 741 35.23 36.75 -27.29
CA ASP A 741 36.14 37.90 -27.07
C ASP A 741 35.85 38.68 -25.76
N GLY A 742 35.44 37.97 -24.70
CA GLY A 742 35.11 38.54 -23.39
C GLY A 742 33.71 39.17 -23.28
N VAL A 743 32.92 39.17 -24.36
CA VAL A 743 31.54 39.66 -24.37
C VAL A 743 30.58 38.48 -24.25
N GLU A 744 29.72 38.52 -23.24
CA GLU A 744 28.73 37.47 -22.99
C GLU A 744 27.70 37.39 -24.13
N ALA A 745 27.55 36.21 -24.71
CA ALA A 745 26.78 35.99 -25.93
C ALA A 745 25.32 35.61 -25.60
N ARG A 746 24.62 36.46 -24.84
CA ARG A 746 23.22 36.20 -24.45
C ARG A 746 22.30 36.00 -25.65
N ASP A 747 22.59 36.68 -26.74
CA ASP A 747 21.86 36.57 -27.99
C ASP A 747 21.96 35.18 -28.64
N LEU A 748 22.96 34.38 -28.23
CA LEU A 748 23.13 33.01 -28.68
C LEU A 748 22.73 31.98 -27.62
N THR A 749 22.67 32.33 -26.34
CA THR A 749 22.27 31.40 -25.27
C THR A 749 20.78 31.46 -24.96
N ASP A 750 20.15 32.60 -25.23
CA ASP A 750 18.72 32.81 -24.98
C ASP A 750 17.97 32.81 -26.31
N TRP A 751 16.68 32.49 -26.28
CA TRP A 751 15.85 32.44 -27.49
C TRP A 751 15.18 33.78 -27.82
N HIS A 752 15.60 34.90 -27.22
CA HIS A 752 15.08 36.25 -27.50
C HIS A 752 13.55 36.39 -27.49
N ALA A 753 12.88 35.72 -26.55
CA ALA A 753 11.42 35.70 -26.48
C ALA A 753 10.71 35.21 -27.77
N THR A 754 11.41 34.48 -28.64
CA THR A 754 10.80 33.82 -29.82
C THR A 754 9.99 32.59 -29.43
N ARG A 755 10.24 32.03 -28.24
CA ARG A 755 9.47 30.91 -27.68
C ARG A 755 8.23 31.43 -26.97
N ALA A 756 7.12 30.72 -27.17
CA ALA A 756 5.89 30.98 -26.43
C ALA A 756 6.10 30.77 -24.90
N PRO A 757 5.47 31.59 -24.05
CA PRO A 757 5.42 31.39 -22.60
C PRO A 757 4.81 30.03 -22.25
N VAL A 758 5.60 29.14 -21.64
CA VAL A 758 5.16 27.78 -21.28
C VAL A 758 5.80 27.33 -19.96
N VAL A 759 5.00 26.68 -19.12
CA VAL A 759 5.45 25.82 -18.02
C VAL A 759 5.37 24.36 -18.49
N GLU A 760 6.51 23.69 -18.60
CA GLU A 760 6.58 22.25 -18.84
C GLU A 760 6.71 21.50 -17.51
N VAL A 761 5.84 20.53 -17.29
CA VAL A 761 5.91 19.60 -16.18
C VAL A 761 6.76 18.41 -16.59
N THR A 762 8.00 18.33 -16.12
CA THR A 762 8.87 17.18 -16.45
C THR A 762 8.50 15.96 -15.63
N LYS A 763 8.52 14.76 -16.23
CA LYS A 763 8.22 13.50 -15.53
C LYS A 763 9.14 13.35 -14.32
N ASP A 764 8.56 13.13 -13.15
CA ASP A 764 9.29 12.91 -11.89
C ASP A 764 10.28 14.05 -11.52
N GLY A 765 10.11 15.22 -12.12
CA GLY A 765 11.11 16.29 -12.09
C GLY A 765 10.54 17.69 -11.86
N PRO A 766 11.35 18.74 -12.08
CA PRO A 766 10.95 20.13 -11.88
C PRO A 766 9.95 20.64 -12.93
N TYR A 767 9.43 21.85 -12.68
CA TYR A 767 8.81 22.65 -13.74
C TYR A 767 9.89 23.37 -14.54
N ARG A 768 9.86 23.27 -15.87
CA ARG A 768 10.74 24.02 -16.77
C ARG A 768 9.98 25.18 -17.38
N ILE A 769 10.43 26.40 -17.09
CA ILE A 769 9.80 27.62 -17.55
C ILE A 769 10.56 28.12 -18.78
N ARG A 770 9.83 28.58 -19.81
CA ARG A 770 10.39 29.16 -21.04
C ARG A 770 9.55 30.35 -21.52
N GLY A 771 10.11 31.15 -22.43
CA GLY A 771 9.39 32.27 -23.04
C GLY A 771 9.35 33.53 -22.16
N ALA A 772 10.35 33.72 -21.30
CA ALA A 772 10.53 34.92 -20.48
C ALA A 772 9.35 35.24 -19.54
N ILE A 773 8.73 34.21 -18.96
CA ILE A 773 7.69 34.40 -17.94
C ILE A 773 8.30 35.02 -16.68
N PRO A 774 7.83 36.19 -16.22
CA PRO A 774 8.27 36.81 -14.98
C PRO A 774 8.04 35.91 -13.76
N LEU A 775 8.98 35.95 -12.82
CA LEU A 775 8.92 35.23 -11.54
C LEU A 775 9.00 36.23 -10.39
N ALA A 776 7.96 36.30 -9.57
CA ALA A 776 7.88 37.19 -8.42
C ALA A 776 7.75 36.44 -7.09
N ASP A 777 8.21 37.05 -6.00
CA ASP A 777 7.96 36.60 -4.62
C ASP A 777 6.49 36.84 -4.19
N ALA A 778 6.15 36.51 -2.95
CA ALA A 778 4.78 36.59 -2.44
C ALA A 778 4.24 38.04 -2.44
N GLU A 779 5.13 39.02 -2.24
CA GLU A 779 4.85 40.46 -2.21
C GLU A 779 4.84 41.10 -3.60
N GLY A 780 5.17 40.35 -4.65
CA GLY A 780 5.23 40.83 -6.04
C GLY A 780 6.59 41.43 -6.45
N GLY A 781 7.61 41.33 -5.60
CA GLY A 781 8.99 41.72 -5.88
C GLY A 781 9.72 40.71 -6.78
N GLU A 782 10.81 41.15 -7.43
CA GLU A 782 11.67 40.26 -8.20
C GLU A 782 12.44 39.30 -7.28
N ILE A 783 12.47 38.02 -7.62
CA ILE A 783 13.24 37.02 -6.86
C ILE A 783 14.73 37.14 -7.18
N ASP A 784 15.55 37.17 -6.12
CA ASP A 784 17.01 37.09 -6.23
C ASP A 784 17.46 35.85 -7.02
N ARG A 785 18.20 36.10 -8.12
CA ARG A 785 18.78 35.09 -8.99
C ARG A 785 20.29 35.03 -8.85
N ALA A 786 20.84 33.84 -9.00
CA ALA A 786 22.28 33.60 -9.01
C ALA A 786 22.96 34.22 -10.25
N ALA A 787 24.25 34.49 -10.14
CA ALA A 787 25.03 35.13 -11.21
C ALA A 787 24.96 34.33 -12.53
N GLY A 788 24.55 35.01 -13.61
CA GLY A 788 24.43 34.41 -14.93
C GLY A 788 23.16 33.59 -15.17
N ALA A 789 22.18 33.63 -14.26
CA ALA A 789 20.87 33.02 -14.48
C ALA A 789 20.16 33.63 -15.71
N SER A 790 19.52 32.78 -16.49
CA SER A 790 18.64 33.20 -17.59
C SER A 790 17.32 33.75 -17.05
N THR A 791 16.82 34.82 -17.69
CA THR A 791 15.47 35.37 -17.47
C THR A 791 14.46 34.77 -18.44
N GLU A 792 14.92 34.18 -19.55
CA GLU A 792 14.06 33.59 -20.57
C GLU A 792 13.62 32.16 -20.21
N HIS A 793 14.47 31.39 -19.53
CA HIS A 793 14.19 30.02 -19.11
C HIS A 793 14.86 29.67 -17.77
N TYR A 794 14.16 28.90 -16.94
CA TYR A 794 14.63 28.49 -15.61
C TYR A 794 13.85 27.27 -15.10
N ALA A 795 14.35 26.62 -14.05
CA ALA A 795 13.74 25.42 -13.48
C ALA A 795 13.25 25.65 -12.03
N LEU A 796 11.97 25.36 -11.77
CA LEU A 796 11.33 25.50 -10.46
C LEU A 796 11.14 24.14 -9.78
N CYS A 797 11.35 24.12 -8.46
CA CYS A 797 11.24 22.92 -7.65
C CYS A 797 9.79 22.44 -7.52
N ARG A 798 9.55 21.17 -7.85
CA ARG A 798 8.22 20.53 -7.71
C ARG A 798 8.12 19.52 -6.55
N CYS A 799 9.27 18.98 -6.10
CA CYS A 799 9.31 17.91 -5.09
C CYS A 799 9.26 18.39 -3.63
N GLY A 800 9.27 19.71 -3.38
CA GLY A 800 9.38 20.28 -2.02
C GLY A 800 10.76 20.18 -1.37
N GLN A 801 11.69 19.39 -1.89
CA GLN A 801 12.97 19.08 -1.22
C GLN A 801 14.20 19.79 -1.81
N SER A 802 14.02 20.75 -2.72
CA SER A 802 15.16 21.50 -3.25
C SER A 802 15.90 22.26 -2.14
N GLN A 803 17.23 22.27 -2.21
CA GLN A 803 18.08 23.10 -1.34
C GLN A 803 18.11 24.58 -1.78
N ASN A 804 17.76 24.88 -3.03
CA ASN A 804 17.81 26.23 -3.61
C ASN A 804 16.42 26.77 -3.97
N LYS A 805 15.40 26.51 -3.15
CA LYS A 805 14.02 26.95 -3.42
C LYS A 805 13.96 28.46 -3.71
N PRO A 806 13.10 28.91 -4.64
CA PRO A 806 12.14 28.13 -5.44
C PRO A 806 12.76 27.38 -6.62
N PHE A 807 14.06 27.53 -6.89
CA PHE A 807 14.72 26.87 -8.01
C PHE A 807 15.00 25.40 -7.72
N CYS A 808 15.07 24.57 -8.77
CA CYS A 808 15.42 23.16 -8.64
C CYS A 808 16.93 22.99 -8.46
N SER A 809 17.32 22.18 -7.48
CA SER A 809 18.72 21.80 -7.19
C SER A 809 19.04 20.34 -7.58
N GLY A 810 18.13 19.65 -8.27
CA GLY A 810 18.28 18.23 -8.59
C GLY A 810 17.86 17.27 -7.47
N MET A 811 17.52 17.75 -6.27
CA MET A 811 17.13 16.92 -5.11
C MET A 811 15.99 15.92 -5.38
N HIS A 812 15.13 16.17 -6.38
CA HIS A 812 14.06 15.26 -6.78
C HIS A 812 14.55 13.84 -7.11
N TRP A 813 15.76 13.68 -7.65
CA TRP A 813 16.38 12.37 -7.87
C TRP A 813 16.71 11.64 -6.56
N TYR A 814 17.34 12.34 -5.62
CA TYR A 814 17.79 11.75 -4.36
C TYR A 814 16.64 11.39 -3.41
N VAL A 815 15.55 12.15 -3.46
CA VAL A 815 14.35 11.88 -2.66
C VAL A 815 13.35 10.96 -3.37
N GLY A 816 13.70 10.44 -4.55
CA GLY A 816 12.84 9.53 -5.31
C GLY A 816 11.47 10.13 -5.64
N PHE A 817 11.41 11.43 -5.97
CA PHE A 817 10.15 12.09 -6.28
C PHE A 817 9.50 11.45 -7.53
N ARG A 818 8.22 11.11 -7.44
CA ARG A 818 7.46 10.50 -8.54
C ARG A 818 6.13 11.22 -8.77
N ASP A 819 5.75 11.30 -10.04
CA ASP A 819 4.38 11.62 -10.44
C ASP A 819 3.43 10.46 -10.08
N PRO A 820 2.12 10.73 -9.89
CA PRO A 820 1.12 9.69 -9.72
C PRO A 820 1.18 8.68 -10.89
N VAL A 821 1.19 7.39 -10.56
CA VAL A 821 1.23 6.32 -11.57
C VAL A 821 -0.13 6.22 -12.27
N PRO A 822 -0.18 6.08 -13.61
CA PRO A 822 -1.40 5.69 -14.31
C PRO A 822 -1.99 4.37 -13.75
N ALA A 823 -3.27 4.09 -14.04
CA ALA A 823 -3.93 2.88 -13.54
C ALA A 823 -3.13 1.60 -13.86
N PRO A 824 -2.99 0.65 -12.92
CA PRO A 824 -2.26 -0.59 -13.15
C PRO A 824 -2.84 -1.36 -14.36
N GLY A 825 -1.96 -1.82 -15.26
CA GLY A 825 -2.34 -2.66 -16.40
C GLY A 825 -2.55 -1.94 -17.74
N GLN A 826 -2.40 -0.61 -17.82
CA GLN A 826 -2.43 0.12 -19.10
C GLN A 826 -1.07 0.01 -19.82
N GLU A 827 -1.06 -0.58 -21.01
CA GLU A 827 0.10 -0.55 -21.91
C GLU A 827 0.27 0.86 -22.51
N PRO A 828 1.46 1.47 -22.47
CA PRO A 828 1.67 2.82 -23.01
C PRO A 828 1.50 2.82 -24.51
N THR A 829 0.96 3.88 -25.09
CA THR A 829 0.95 4.09 -26.55
C THR A 829 2.37 4.24 -27.10
N LEU A 830 2.56 4.06 -28.41
CA LEU A 830 3.84 4.35 -29.06
C LEU A 830 4.26 5.82 -28.86
N PHE A 831 3.30 6.74 -28.75
CA PHE A 831 3.54 8.17 -28.49
C PHE A 831 4.10 8.40 -27.08
N GLU A 832 3.47 7.80 -26.08
CA GLU A 832 3.92 7.86 -24.68
C GLU A 832 5.31 7.24 -24.54
N TRP A 833 5.51 6.07 -25.14
CA TRP A 833 6.79 5.37 -25.11
C TRP A 833 7.90 6.14 -25.81
N ALA A 834 7.62 6.73 -26.96
CA ALA A 834 8.58 7.55 -27.70
C ALA A 834 9.09 8.76 -26.89
N GLY A 835 8.36 9.19 -25.85
CA GLY A 835 8.65 10.38 -25.06
C GLY A 835 7.85 11.61 -25.51
N GLY A 836 6.73 11.41 -26.18
CA GLY A 836 5.78 12.44 -26.58
C GLY A 836 6.29 13.42 -27.64
N TYR A 837 5.61 14.57 -27.74
CA TYR A 837 5.96 15.65 -28.66
C TYR A 837 7.42 16.12 -28.53
N PRO A 838 7.99 16.31 -27.33
CA PRO A 838 9.39 16.74 -27.21
C PRO A 838 10.37 15.80 -27.91
N ALA A 839 10.15 14.48 -27.85
CA ALA A 839 11.02 13.51 -28.52
C ALA A 839 10.82 13.49 -30.03
N LEU A 840 9.55 13.51 -30.48
CA LEU A 840 9.23 13.50 -31.90
C LEU A 840 9.68 14.78 -32.61
N TYR A 841 9.54 15.96 -31.99
CA TYR A 841 10.08 17.21 -32.52
C TYR A 841 11.60 17.18 -32.69
N ARG A 842 12.34 16.60 -31.72
CA ARG A 842 13.80 16.45 -31.87
C ARG A 842 14.14 15.53 -33.05
N MET A 843 13.42 14.43 -33.19
CA MET A 843 13.63 13.47 -34.28
C MET A 843 13.37 14.09 -35.65
N THR A 844 12.20 14.72 -35.85
CA THR A 844 11.82 15.27 -37.15
C THR A 844 12.61 16.52 -37.50
N ALA A 845 12.95 17.38 -36.53
CA ALA A 845 13.84 18.51 -36.76
C ALA A 845 15.22 18.01 -37.22
N LEU A 846 15.80 17.00 -36.56
CA LEU A 846 17.07 16.41 -37.00
C LEU A 846 16.97 15.83 -38.41
N LEU A 847 15.87 15.15 -38.73
CA LEU A 847 15.63 14.58 -40.05
C LEU A 847 15.60 15.65 -41.15
N TYR A 848 14.75 16.66 -41.02
CA TYR A 848 14.48 17.63 -42.10
C TYR A 848 15.46 18.80 -42.12
N GLU A 849 16.05 19.21 -40.99
CA GLU A 849 16.95 20.36 -40.94
C GLU A 849 18.42 19.98 -41.14
N ARG A 850 18.78 18.70 -40.99
CA ARG A 850 20.17 18.22 -41.14
C ARG A 850 20.30 17.00 -42.03
N LEU A 851 19.66 15.88 -41.67
CA LEU A 851 19.93 14.61 -42.35
C LEU A 851 19.48 14.57 -43.81
N ILE A 852 18.31 15.14 -44.13
CA ILE A 852 17.81 15.24 -45.51
C ILE A 852 18.63 16.26 -46.34
N PRO A 853 18.90 17.49 -45.84
CA PRO A 853 19.76 18.44 -46.55
C PRO A 853 21.18 17.93 -46.84
N ASP A 854 21.76 17.12 -45.95
CA ASP A 854 23.09 16.52 -46.12
C ASP A 854 23.08 15.29 -47.06
N ASP A 855 21.90 14.77 -47.42
CA ASP A 855 21.78 13.56 -48.25
C ASP A 855 21.66 13.89 -49.74
N PRO A 856 22.60 13.45 -50.60
CA PRO A 856 22.63 13.85 -52.00
C PRO A 856 21.44 13.32 -52.84
N LEU A 857 20.75 12.27 -52.38
CA LEU A 857 19.61 11.66 -53.08
C LEU A 857 18.28 12.33 -52.70
N LEU A 858 18.13 12.72 -51.43
CA LEU A 858 16.91 13.36 -50.93
C LEU A 858 16.94 14.89 -50.99
N ALA A 859 18.09 15.54 -50.79
CA ALA A 859 18.19 17.00 -50.73
C ALA A 859 17.53 17.72 -51.92
N PRO A 860 17.70 17.29 -53.20
CA PRO A 860 17.03 17.94 -54.33
C PRO A 860 15.50 17.78 -54.32
N ALA A 861 14.97 16.65 -53.81
CA ALA A 861 13.54 16.39 -53.79
C ALA A 861 12.81 17.23 -52.73
N PHE A 862 13.48 17.57 -51.64
CA PHE A 862 12.92 18.29 -50.50
C PHE A 862 13.30 19.78 -50.45
N ALA A 863 13.99 20.31 -51.46
CA ALA A 863 14.53 21.67 -51.47
C ALA A 863 13.46 22.78 -51.31
N ASP A 864 12.24 22.54 -51.81
CA ASP A 864 11.13 23.50 -51.79
C ASP A 864 10.21 23.35 -50.56
N LEU A 865 10.58 22.54 -49.57
CA LEU A 865 9.78 22.38 -48.35
C LEU A 865 9.75 23.67 -47.53
N ARG A 866 8.58 23.92 -46.92
CA ARG A 866 8.40 24.98 -45.92
C ARG A 866 9.25 24.70 -44.68
N ALA A 867 9.84 25.75 -44.10
CA ALA A 867 10.73 25.66 -42.94
C ALA A 867 10.12 24.95 -41.71
N GLU A 868 8.80 24.99 -41.57
CA GLU A 868 8.05 24.37 -40.46
C GLU A 868 7.60 22.93 -40.75
N HIS A 869 8.03 22.31 -41.86
CA HIS A 869 7.58 20.96 -42.25
C HIS A 869 7.86 19.91 -41.18
N TRP A 870 9.00 19.99 -40.50
CA TRP A 870 9.36 19.05 -39.42
C TRP A 870 8.34 19.02 -38.28
N ARG A 871 7.70 20.16 -37.99
CA ARG A 871 6.71 20.27 -36.92
C ARG A 871 5.41 19.57 -37.29
N LEU A 872 4.93 19.83 -38.52
CA LEU A 872 3.73 19.17 -39.04
C LEU A 872 3.94 17.65 -39.14
N GLU A 873 5.13 17.21 -39.53
CA GLU A 873 5.48 15.80 -39.54
C GLU A 873 5.41 15.20 -38.13
N ALA A 874 6.02 15.84 -37.12
CA ALA A 874 5.99 15.34 -35.75
C ALA A 874 4.57 15.27 -35.19
N GLU A 875 3.72 16.27 -35.48
CA GLU A 875 2.32 16.28 -35.05
C GLU A 875 1.52 15.13 -35.70
N TRP A 876 1.77 14.85 -36.98
CA TRP A 876 1.17 13.72 -37.69
C TRP A 876 1.65 12.36 -37.17
N VAL A 877 2.96 12.20 -36.94
CA VAL A 877 3.53 10.98 -36.32
C VAL A 877 2.98 10.77 -34.92
N ALA A 878 2.87 11.84 -34.12
CA ALA A 878 2.33 11.78 -32.77
C ALA A 878 0.89 11.25 -32.78
N ALA A 879 0.03 11.80 -33.65
CA ALA A 879 -1.35 11.34 -33.79
C ALA A 879 -1.42 9.88 -34.26
N ALA A 880 -0.59 9.49 -35.23
CA ALA A 880 -0.49 8.10 -35.68
C ALA A 880 -0.08 7.14 -34.55
N PHE A 881 0.76 7.60 -33.62
CA PHE A 881 1.28 6.82 -32.50
C PHE A 881 0.39 6.86 -31.25
N GLY A 882 -0.81 7.44 -31.34
CA GLY A 882 -1.80 7.45 -30.26
C GLY A 882 -1.82 8.70 -29.40
N ALA A 883 -1.24 9.83 -29.84
CA ALA A 883 -1.45 11.11 -29.17
C ALA A 883 -2.94 11.50 -29.23
N PRO A 884 -3.51 12.13 -28.18
CA PRO A 884 -4.90 12.56 -28.17
C PRO A 884 -5.26 13.50 -29.34
N GLY A 885 -6.29 13.13 -30.11
CA GLY A 885 -6.78 13.87 -31.27
C GLY A 885 -7.04 12.97 -32.46
N GLU A 886 -7.69 13.50 -33.50
CA GLU A 886 -7.86 12.77 -34.76
C GLU A 886 -6.60 12.89 -35.63
N CYS A 887 -6.14 11.76 -36.19
CA CYS A 887 -5.04 11.78 -37.15
C CYS A 887 -5.52 12.36 -38.50
N GLY A 888 -5.05 13.56 -38.80
CA GLY A 888 -5.31 14.22 -40.09
C GLY A 888 -4.53 13.64 -41.27
N GLN A 889 -4.65 14.32 -42.42
CA GLN A 889 -3.86 14.02 -43.61
C GLN A 889 -2.36 14.21 -43.36
N PRO A 890 -1.47 13.39 -43.97
CA PRO A 890 -0.04 13.58 -43.88
C PRO A 890 0.35 14.97 -44.42
N PRO A 891 1.40 15.60 -43.86
CA PRO A 891 1.92 16.83 -44.43
C PRO A 891 2.41 16.56 -45.85
N ARG A 892 2.17 17.51 -46.77
CA ARG A 892 2.50 17.35 -48.19
C ARG A 892 3.99 17.08 -48.38
N ARG A 893 4.33 15.94 -48.98
CA ARG A 893 5.70 15.56 -49.37
C ARG A 893 5.85 15.56 -50.90
N PRO A 894 7.08 15.70 -51.44
CA PRO A 894 7.36 15.43 -52.85
C PRO A 894 7.08 13.95 -53.18
N THR A 895 6.71 13.65 -54.43
CA THR A 895 6.60 12.27 -54.90
C THR A 895 7.99 11.64 -54.98
N LEU A 896 8.24 10.64 -54.14
CA LEU A 896 9.52 9.96 -54.04
C LEU A 896 9.59 8.75 -54.99
N THR A 897 10.75 8.53 -55.61
CA THR A 897 11.07 7.25 -56.28
C THR A 897 11.26 6.12 -55.25
N PRO A 898 11.16 4.83 -55.65
CA PRO A 898 11.38 3.72 -54.72
C PRO A 898 12.73 3.76 -53.98
N GLU A 899 13.79 4.22 -54.67
CA GLU A 899 15.12 4.40 -54.07
C GLU A 899 15.11 5.52 -53.01
N GLN A 900 14.41 6.62 -53.29
CA GLN A 900 14.25 7.73 -52.35
C GLN A 900 13.34 7.34 -51.16
N GLN A 901 12.31 6.52 -51.36
CA GLN A 901 11.44 6.01 -50.29
C GLN A 901 12.24 5.18 -49.28
N GLN A 902 13.01 4.21 -49.78
CA GLN A 902 13.89 3.39 -48.95
C GLN A 902 14.92 4.24 -48.21
N ARG A 903 15.51 5.23 -48.89
CA ARG A 903 16.50 6.13 -48.28
C ARG A 903 15.88 7.00 -47.18
N TRP A 904 14.67 7.50 -47.39
CA TRP A 904 13.95 8.30 -46.40
C TRP A 904 13.66 7.49 -45.15
N ALA A 905 13.15 6.26 -45.27
CA ALA A 905 12.88 5.38 -44.13
C ALA A 905 14.16 5.07 -43.33
N GLN A 906 15.30 4.84 -44.00
CA GLN A 906 16.60 4.69 -43.33
C GLN A 906 17.01 5.93 -42.54
N LEU A 907 16.79 7.13 -43.10
CA LEU A 907 17.11 8.39 -42.42
C LEU A 907 16.17 8.68 -41.25
N VAL A 908 14.90 8.26 -41.30
CA VAL A 908 13.98 8.32 -40.15
C VAL A 908 14.52 7.48 -38.99
N LEU A 909 14.91 6.23 -39.25
CA LEU A 909 15.45 5.34 -38.22
C LEU A 909 16.79 5.85 -37.65
N ARG A 910 17.62 6.46 -38.51
CA ARG A 910 18.85 7.14 -38.09
C ARG A 910 18.55 8.35 -37.21
N ALA A 911 17.59 9.20 -37.61
CA ALA A 911 17.16 10.35 -36.83
C ALA A 911 16.67 9.92 -35.44
N ALA A 912 15.85 8.87 -35.36
CA ALA A 912 15.36 8.32 -34.10
C ALA A 912 16.49 7.83 -33.18
N ARG A 913 17.59 7.30 -33.75
CA ARG A 913 18.75 6.90 -32.94
C ARG A 913 19.53 8.12 -32.46
N GLU A 914 19.83 9.05 -33.34
CA GLU A 914 20.63 10.24 -33.03
C GLU A 914 19.88 11.26 -32.13
N SER A 915 18.54 11.26 -32.13
CA SER A 915 17.73 12.10 -31.25
C SER A 915 17.41 11.45 -29.89
N GLY A 916 17.88 10.21 -29.67
CA GLY A 916 17.74 9.48 -28.41
C GLY A 916 16.33 8.91 -28.16
N LEU A 917 15.59 8.50 -29.20
CA LEU A 917 14.36 7.74 -29.00
C LEU A 917 14.68 6.34 -28.42
N PRO A 918 13.70 5.68 -27.75
CA PRO A 918 13.90 4.35 -27.15
C PRO A 918 14.46 3.31 -28.13
N SER A 919 15.26 2.36 -27.65
CA SER A 919 16.03 1.41 -28.48
C SER A 919 15.51 -0.03 -28.46
N GLU A 920 14.41 -0.28 -27.77
CA GLU A 920 13.78 -1.59 -27.62
C GLU A 920 13.32 -2.14 -28.97
N THR A 921 13.40 -3.45 -29.13
CA THR A 921 13.18 -4.15 -30.40
C THR A 921 11.75 -3.93 -30.91
N GLU A 922 10.77 -3.98 -30.02
CA GLU A 922 9.35 -3.84 -30.31
C GLU A 922 9.05 -2.44 -30.86
N PHE A 923 9.47 -1.40 -30.15
CA PHE A 923 9.30 0.00 -30.58
C PHE A 923 10.03 0.28 -31.90
N ARG A 924 11.27 -0.22 -32.04
CA ARG A 924 12.05 -0.02 -33.26
C ARG A 924 11.46 -0.73 -34.47
N SER A 925 10.82 -1.88 -34.27
CA SER A 925 10.12 -2.61 -35.32
C SER A 925 8.85 -1.86 -35.76
N ALA A 926 8.05 -1.36 -34.82
CA ALA A 926 6.87 -0.55 -35.11
C ALA A 926 7.23 0.75 -35.87
N LEU A 927 8.28 1.46 -35.41
CA LEU A 927 8.76 2.67 -36.08
C LEU A 927 9.30 2.39 -37.50
N ALA A 928 9.98 1.25 -37.70
CA ALA A 928 10.47 0.87 -39.03
C ALA A 928 9.31 0.59 -39.99
N ALA A 929 8.33 -0.19 -39.56
CA ALA A 929 7.13 -0.47 -40.34
C ALA A 929 6.34 0.82 -40.65
N PHE A 930 6.22 1.73 -39.68
CA PHE A 930 5.62 3.04 -39.89
C PHE A 930 6.40 3.85 -40.92
N ALA A 931 7.72 3.92 -40.84
CA ALA A 931 8.54 4.70 -41.77
C ALA A 931 8.45 4.16 -43.21
N GLU A 932 8.43 2.83 -43.38
CA GLU A 932 8.22 2.22 -44.69
C GLU A 932 6.86 2.59 -45.26
N TRP A 933 5.79 2.41 -44.49
CA TRP A 933 4.44 2.77 -44.89
C TRP A 933 4.31 4.27 -45.19
N ALA A 934 4.77 5.13 -44.29
CA ALA A 934 4.69 6.58 -44.36
C ALA A 934 5.39 7.15 -45.60
N SER A 935 6.43 6.48 -46.10
CA SER A 935 7.14 6.88 -47.32
C SER A 935 6.26 6.85 -48.59
N THR A 936 5.14 6.13 -48.55
CA THR A 936 4.18 5.95 -49.66
C THR A 936 2.77 6.48 -49.35
N ALA A 937 2.55 7.01 -48.16
CA ALA A 937 1.21 7.34 -47.67
C ALA A 937 0.66 8.64 -48.28
N ASP A 938 -0.54 8.55 -48.87
CA ASP A 938 -1.30 9.68 -49.44
C ASP A 938 -2.63 9.95 -48.67
N GLY A 939 -2.85 9.26 -47.55
CA GLY A 939 -4.07 9.34 -46.72
C GLY A 939 -3.78 9.36 -45.22
N PRO A 940 -4.80 9.57 -44.36
CA PRO A 940 -4.62 9.63 -42.91
C PRO A 940 -4.00 8.35 -42.39
N ALA A 941 -3.12 8.46 -41.39
CA ALA A 941 -2.51 7.28 -40.79
C ALA A 941 -3.56 6.51 -39.98
N PRO A 942 -3.59 5.17 -40.08
CA PRO A 942 -4.28 4.38 -39.08
C PRO A 942 -3.57 4.56 -37.73
N GLN A 943 -4.27 4.28 -36.63
CA GLN A 943 -3.62 4.32 -35.31
C GLN A 943 -2.67 3.14 -35.15
N TRP A 944 -1.38 3.40 -35.05
CA TRP A 944 -0.34 2.39 -34.89
C TRP A 944 -0.23 1.94 -33.44
N ASP A 945 -0.05 0.63 -33.24
CA ASP A 945 0.11 -0.03 -31.95
C ASP A 945 1.39 -0.90 -31.92
N TRP A 946 1.57 -1.67 -30.85
CA TRP A 946 2.70 -2.56 -30.64
C TRP A 946 2.69 -3.84 -31.51
N GLY A 947 1.70 -4.01 -32.39
CA GLY A 947 1.51 -5.20 -33.20
C GLY A 947 2.60 -5.43 -34.26
N PRO A 948 2.78 -6.68 -34.73
CA PRO A 948 3.80 -6.99 -35.72
C PRO A 948 3.41 -6.50 -37.12
N ALA A 949 4.20 -5.55 -37.64
CA ALA A 949 4.39 -5.19 -39.06
C ALA A 949 3.12 -5.15 -39.95
N GLY A 950 2.41 -4.03 -39.89
CA GLY A 950 1.43 -3.61 -40.90
C GLY A 950 0.59 -2.42 -40.42
N ALA A 951 0.19 -1.54 -41.34
CA ALA A 951 -0.85 -0.54 -41.06
C ALA A 951 -2.13 -1.28 -40.62
N PRO A 952 -2.71 -1.00 -39.43
CA PRO A 952 -3.95 -1.65 -39.03
C PRO A 952 -5.02 -1.38 -40.09
N ALA A 953 -5.71 -2.44 -40.52
CA ALA A 953 -6.71 -2.35 -41.57
C ALA A 953 -7.75 -1.27 -41.22
N TYR A 954 -8.11 -0.44 -42.22
CA TYR A 954 -9.15 0.60 -42.11
C TYR A 954 -10.34 0.10 -41.29
N ALA A 955 -10.72 0.90 -40.28
CA ALA A 955 -11.86 0.75 -39.39
C ALA A 955 -12.92 -0.24 -39.92
N ALA A 956 -12.79 -1.51 -39.51
CA ALA A 956 -13.96 -2.32 -39.33
C ALA A 956 -14.68 -1.77 -38.09
N GLU A 957 -15.99 -1.68 -38.18
CA GLU A 957 -16.92 -1.29 -37.12
C GLU A 957 -16.48 -1.81 -35.74
N PRO A 958 -16.80 -1.06 -34.64
CA PRO A 958 -16.27 -1.32 -33.31
C PRO A 958 -16.34 -2.81 -33.01
N ALA A 959 -15.17 -3.41 -32.76
CA ALA A 959 -15.07 -4.77 -32.29
C ALA A 959 -16.02 -4.89 -31.12
N ALA A 960 -17.07 -5.70 -31.30
CA ALA A 960 -18.05 -5.97 -30.28
C ALA A 960 -17.32 -6.31 -28.99
N GLU A 961 -17.77 -5.70 -27.89
CA GLU A 961 -17.52 -6.21 -26.55
C GLU A 961 -17.52 -7.73 -26.61
N SER A 962 -16.45 -8.35 -26.10
CA SER A 962 -16.24 -9.80 -26.10
C SER A 962 -17.52 -10.51 -25.65
N ALA A 963 -18.31 -10.95 -26.63
CA ALA A 963 -19.53 -11.70 -26.38
C ALA A 963 -19.13 -13.04 -25.77
N GLU A 964 -19.84 -13.47 -24.72
CA GLU A 964 -19.59 -14.78 -24.13
C GLU A 964 -19.65 -15.87 -25.22
N PRO A 965 -18.72 -16.84 -25.21
CA PRO A 965 -18.71 -17.90 -26.21
C PRO A 965 -20.01 -18.70 -26.14
N VAL A 966 -20.72 -18.77 -27.27
CA VAL A 966 -21.97 -19.54 -27.40
C VAL A 966 -21.64 -21.03 -27.30
N LEU A 967 -22.22 -21.71 -26.32
CA LEU A 967 -22.00 -23.14 -26.11
C LEU A 967 -22.85 -23.98 -27.07
N PRO A 968 -22.32 -25.08 -27.61
CA PRO A 968 -23.06 -25.96 -28.51
C PRO A 968 -24.23 -26.63 -27.80
N GLY A 969 -25.33 -26.87 -28.53
CA GLY A 969 -26.51 -27.56 -28.02
C GLY A 969 -26.21 -28.99 -27.52
N PRO A 970 -27.11 -29.62 -26.73
CA PRO A 970 -26.86 -30.93 -26.11
C PRO A 970 -26.53 -32.07 -27.10
N GLU A 971 -27.04 -31.98 -28.33
CA GLU A 971 -26.81 -32.99 -29.40
C GLU A 971 -25.92 -32.47 -30.55
N GLU A 972 -25.40 -31.25 -30.45
CA GLU A 972 -24.54 -30.67 -31.47
C GLU A 972 -23.12 -31.24 -31.41
N ALA A 973 -22.48 -31.41 -32.57
CA ALA A 973 -21.12 -31.92 -32.63
C ALA A 973 -20.11 -30.84 -32.19
N VAL A 974 -19.30 -31.15 -31.17
CA VAL A 974 -18.28 -30.24 -30.62
C VAL A 974 -16.99 -30.34 -31.44
N SER A 975 -16.35 -29.21 -31.72
CA SER A 975 -15.11 -29.11 -32.49
C SER A 975 -14.16 -28.11 -31.83
N PHE A 976 -12.86 -28.28 -32.06
CA PHE A 976 -11.86 -27.48 -31.38
C PHE A 976 -11.93 -26.02 -31.80
N ALA A 977 -11.91 -25.75 -33.10
CA ALA A 977 -11.91 -24.38 -33.63
C ALA A 977 -13.16 -23.57 -33.25
N ALA A 978 -14.35 -24.20 -33.26
CA ALA A 978 -15.61 -23.49 -33.03
C ALA A 978 -16.04 -23.44 -31.56
N HIS A 979 -15.66 -24.43 -30.75
CA HIS A 979 -16.26 -24.62 -29.44
C HIS A 979 -15.29 -24.77 -28.28
N ILE A 980 -14.03 -25.17 -28.52
CA ILE A 980 -13.05 -25.37 -27.43
C ILE A 980 -12.06 -24.23 -27.36
N LYS A 981 -11.44 -23.87 -28.49
CA LYS A 981 -10.52 -22.75 -28.59
C LYS A 981 -11.10 -21.44 -28.05
N PRO A 982 -12.38 -21.07 -28.32
CA PRO A 982 -12.98 -19.85 -27.78
C PRO A 982 -13.27 -19.87 -26.27
N LEU A 983 -13.23 -21.04 -25.62
CA LEU A 983 -13.42 -21.12 -24.17
C LEU A 983 -12.15 -20.71 -23.40
N PHE A 984 -10.97 -20.83 -24.02
CA PHE A 984 -9.70 -20.35 -23.47
C PHE A 984 -9.49 -18.88 -23.83
N ARG A 985 -9.42 -18.01 -22.82
CA ARG A 985 -9.21 -16.57 -22.98
C ARG A 985 -7.74 -16.29 -23.32
N ASP A 986 -7.47 -15.12 -23.89
CA ASP A 986 -6.09 -14.64 -24.14
C ASP A 986 -5.18 -14.76 -22.91
N MET A 987 -5.71 -14.46 -21.71
CA MET A 987 -4.97 -14.58 -20.46
C MET A 987 -4.66 -16.03 -20.09
N ASP A 988 -5.60 -16.97 -20.34
CA ASP A 988 -5.40 -18.40 -20.09
C ASP A 988 -4.29 -18.92 -21.02
N GLN A 989 -4.33 -18.52 -22.29
CA GLN A 989 -3.31 -18.83 -23.28
C GLN A 989 -1.93 -18.29 -22.89
N ARG A 990 -1.82 -17.01 -22.52
CA ARG A 990 -0.55 -16.41 -22.09
C ARG A 990 0.01 -17.12 -20.85
N SER A 991 -0.86 -17.43 -19.90
CA SER A 991 -0.48 -18.10 -18.64
C SER A 991 -0.03 -19.54 -18.84
N MET A 992 -0.50 -20.23 -19.89
CA MET A 992 -0.11 -21.63 -20.17
C MET A 992 0.92 -21.77 -21.29
N SER A 993 1.18 -20.71 -22.06
CA SER A 993 2.09 -20.73 -23.22
C SER A 993 3.53 -21.19 -22.91
N PHE A 994 3.96 -21.13 -21.64
CA PHE A 994 5.25 -21.66 -21.20
C PHE A 994 5.25 -23.19 -20.98
N VAL A 995 4.07 -23.81 -20.90
CA VAL A 995 3.84 -25.26 -20.69
C VAL A 995 3.37 -25.93 -21.99
N PHE A 996 2.30 -25.43 -22.63
CA PHE A 996 1.81 -25.82 -23.97
C PHE A 996 0.75 -24.83 -24.49
N ASP A 997 0.49 -24.82 -25.81
CA ASP A 997 -0.40 -23.86 -26.47
C ASP A 997 -1.88 -24.30 -26.40
N LEU A 998 -2.70 -23.59 -25.60
CA LEU A 998 -4.15 -23.86 -25.45
C LEU A 998 -4.98 -23.50 -26.70
N TRP A 999 -4.39 -22.83 -27.68
CA TRP A 999 -5.00 -22.51 -28.98
C TRP A 999 -4.48 -23.38 -30.12
N SER A 1000 -3.57 -24.31 -29.82
CA SER A 1000 -3.09 -25.37 -30.69
C SER A 1000 -3.91 -26.63 -30.45
N LEU A 1001 -4.54 -27.14 -31.51
CA LEU A 1001 -5.29 -28.39 -31.47
C LEU A 1001 -4.41 -29.55 -30.99
N ASP A 1002 -3.17 -29.62 -31.49
CA ASP A 1002 -2.27 -30.74 -31.23
C ASP A 1002 -1.86 -30.79 -29.76
N ASP A 1003 -1.59 -29.63 -29.16
CA ASP A 1003 -1.20 -29.52 -27.75
C ASP A 1003 -2.40 -29.79 -26.82
N VAL A 1004 -3.56 -29.19 -27.10
CA VAL A 1004 -4.77 -29.42 -26.28
C VAL A 1004 -5.23 -30.88 -26.37
N THR A 1005 -5.14 -31.51 -27.54
CA THR A 1005 -5.46 -32.94 -27.72
C THR A 1005 -4.51 -33.81 -26.90
N LYS A 1006 -3.21 -33.50 -26.90
CA LYS A 1006 -2.18 -34.25 -26.16
C LYS A 1006 -2.37 -34.18 -24.64
N HIS A 1007 -2.87 -33.06 -24.13
CA HIS A 1007 -3.06 -32.81 -22.70
C HIS A 1007 -4.54 -32.84 -22.25
N ALA A 1008 -5.44 -33.31 -23.10
CA ALA A 1008 -6.89 -33.18 -22.92
C ALA A 1008 -7.40 -33.78 -21.59
N ALA A 1009 -6.88 -34.93 -21.16
CA ALA A 1009 -7.28 -35.57 -19.91
C ALA A 1009 -6.88 -34.75 -18.67
N GLU A 1010 -5.63 -34.25 -18.64
CA GLU A 1010 -5.10 -33.42 -17.56
C GLU A 1010 -5.83 -32.06 -17.50
N ILE A 1011 -6.11 -31.48 -18.67
CA ILE A 1011 -6.89 -30.24 -18.80
C ILE A 1011 -8.30 -30.46 -18.23
N LEU A 1012 -8.98 -31.54 -18.62
CA LEU A 1012 -10.33 -31.85 -18.14
C LEU A 1012 -10.37 -32.09 -16.64
N ASP A 1013 -9.39 -32.81 -16.07
CA ASP A 1013 -9.28 -33.05 -14.62
C ASP A 1013 -9.13 -31.73 -13.84
N ARG A 1014 -8.28 -30.82 -14.34
CA ARG A 1014 -8.08 -29.51 -13.70
C ARG A 1014 -9.29 -28.59 -13.84
N LEU A 1015 -9.94 -28.59 -15.00
CA LEU A 1015 -11.20 -27.86 -15.24
C LEU A 1015 -12.33 -28.40 -14.34
N ALA A 1016 -12.44 -29.72 -14.17
CA ALA A 1016 -13.43 -30.35 -13.30
C ALA A 1016 -13.16 -30.10 -11.81
N ALA A 1017 -11.89 -30.03 -11.41
CA ALA A 1017 -11.47 -29.68 -10.06
C ALA A 1017 -11.59 -28.17 -9.76
N GLY A 1018 -11.93 -27.34 -10.76
CA GLY A 1018 -12.00 -25.89 -10.62
C GLY A 1018 -10.65 -25.20 -10.37
N THR A 1019 -9.55 -25.90 -10.62
CA THR A 1019 -8.16 -25.43 -10.38
C THR A 1019 -7.53 -24.79 -11.61
N MET A 1020 -8.30 -24.64 -12.68
CA MET A 1020 -7.92 -23.98 -13.92
C MET A 1020 -9.16 -23.31 -14.54
N PRO A 1021 -9.05 -22.06 -15.01
CA PRO A 1021 -7.89 -21.16 -14.92
C PRO A 1021 -7.63 -20.63 -13.49
N CYS A 1022 -6.44 -20.07 -13.26
CA CYS A 1022 -5.95 -19.68 -11.93
C CYS A 1022 -6.70 -18.50 -11.30
N ASP A 1023 -7.52 -17.80 -12.08
CA ASP A 1023 -8.35 -16.66 -11.69
C ASP A 1023 -9.83 -17.03 -11.49
N GLY A 1024 -10.21 -18.31 -11.59
CA GLY A 1024 -11.54 -18.80 -11.24
C GLY A 1024 -11.98 -20.03 -12.04
N ALA A 1025 -12.75 -20.91 -11.39
CA ALA A 1025 -13.25 -22.14 -12.01
C ALA A 1025 -14.21 -21.87 -13.20
N TRP A 1026 -14.11 -22.70 -14.25
CA TRP A 1026 -15.09 -22.65 -15.34
C TRP A 1026 -16.50 -23.04 -14.88
N PRO A 1027 -17.56 -22.40 -15.42
CA PRO A 1027 -18.93 -22.87 -15.24
C PRO A 1027 -19.10 -24.32 -15.71
N ALA A 1028 -19.89 -25.12 -14.99
CA ALA A 1028 -20.11 -26.54 -15.27
C ALA A 1028 -20.50 -26.83 -16.74
N ALA A 1029 -21.24 -25.92 -17.38
CA ALA A 1029 -21.62 -26.03 -18.79
C ALA A 1029 -20.43 -25.98 -19.76
N ARG A 1030 -19.36 -25.20 -19.46
CA ARG A 1030 -18.15 -25.15 -20.29
C ARG A 1030 -17.28 -26.39 -20.11
N VAL A 1031 -17.19 -26.89 -18.88
CA VAL A 1031 -16.50 -28.15 -18.57
C VAL A 1031 -17.17 -29.32 -19.29
N GLU A 1032 -18.50 -29.34 -19.33
CA GLU A 1032 -19.26 -30.37 -20.07
C GLU A 1032 -19.02 -30.32 -21.59
N VAL A 1033 -18.90 -29.12 -22.18
CA VAL A 1033 -18.55 -28.98 -23.61
C VAL A 1033 -17.15 -29.52 -23.89
N PHE A 1034 -16.17 -29.22 -23.02
CA PHE A 1034 -14.82 -29.78 -23.15
C PHE A 1034 -14.82 -31.30 -23.00
N ARG A 1035 -15.55 -31.84 -22.02
CA ARG A 1035 -15.74 -33.29 -21.83
C ARG A 1035 -16.32 -33.96 -23.08
N ARG A 1036 -17.40 -33.42 -23.64
CA ARG A 1036 -18.02 -33.93 -24.87
C ARG A 1036 -17.07 -33.92 -26.07
N TRP A 1037 -16.20 -32.91 -26.17
CA TRP A 1037 -15.18 -32.86 -27.21
C TRP A 1037 -14.13 -33.97 -27.04
N THR A 1038 -13.67 -34.21 -25.80
CA THR A 1038 -12.74 -35.32 -25.50
C THR A 1038 -13.34 -36.70 -25.78
N GLU A 1039 -14.61 -36.91 -25.42
CA GLU A 1039 -15.32 -38.18 -25.62
C GLU A 1039 -15.72 -38.43 -27.09
N SER A 1040 -15.92 -37.37 -27.89
CA SER A 1040 -16.28 -37.48 -29.31
C SER A 1040 -15.08 -37.61 -30.26
N GLY A 1041 -13.88 -37.83 -29.72
CA GLY A 1041 -12.66 -38.08 -30.48
C GLY A 1041 -11.91 -36.81 -30.90
N MET A 1042 -12.07 -35.70 -30.16
CA MET A 1042 -11.26 -34.48 -30.27
C MET A 1042 -11.20 -33.91 -31.69
N ARG A 1043 -12.37 -33.61 -32.26
CA ARG A 1043 -12.49 -33.11 -33.64
C ARG A 1043 -11.84 -31.73 -33.80
N PRO A 1044 -11.06 -31.49 -34.87
CA PRO A 1044 -10.46 -30.18 -35.18
C PRO A 1044 -11.48 -29.05 -35.29
#